data_AF-G9ELC1-F1
#
_entry.id   AF-G9ELC1-F1
#
_cell.length_a   1.000
_cell.length_b   1.000
_cell.length_c   1.000
_cell.angle_alpha   90.00
_cell.angle_beta   90.00
_cell.angle_gamma   90.00
#
_symmetry.space_group_name_H-M   'P 1'
#
loop_
_entity.id
_entity.type
_entity.pdbx_description
1 polymer ?
#
loop_
_entity_poly.entity_id
_entity_poly.type
_entity_poly.pdbx_seq_one_letter_code
_entity_poly.pdbx_strand_id
1 'polypeptide(L)'
;MRIPKKALREKSLTKEKLISGDSSHETWLVRYIENNELKSGFFKKLEPDGHFPELLAKMSVATSSFKASFQGSRSAKEYLVFDGDDDNDDNNNDKIVGILSGALKDFKSFNFAYQEKPVDGSEKEQVIPSKQTLIENNTMEILFGRLFLGDDDPHPHNLGLKGDIDFDMFWYWFVIYMKGTRPGIALPKNRVNLTVLDYERFPCVKDSTPYHWPTYTHPGQESITSVLPDVVQKPILSATLPSVLPKVYAAPDQFASLAADPIAQEQKVMAALKILLTYQPEVLQKRLIDLFDDLTLNYTSLPPLVRAKYEEEFPHLCNEKTNKSSFVNFMMSMYQQHYDNLYRVVVFYMGCENNGFGVPLLGTSSELYKKPSFYKNIAKWLRNENDTTYANEPENQANLNALKNRYHQVWRDSYTLKLKALRDDAINLTSAICKLATKNGKIEKPVSKEISDDSLISALQLFGSLENISVNAELCVDEETLLYKALMLLVDFTNKFQQTIKNYYEKKCDDLTDVDNHNFVRQLEQLCGDYEYELMENLAQATTPANEFVRIIRELKQCVQQANFKVHLLTTDEQMRNVHTSIDKEVLPLTHAKVIKQYKEAFFQWVDYLPAETFNQYIFDIINKKYAPNMQLLSMRKRAQPVKDYVLKSTESNSNKLAYILGSSNDDEGALNTEIVRELTPIMLQTNYMPSVISANKDGRFEQNITIFVKAVASFARGENDRGGQRRENEFIHLYSDKGIELFFETMYEWVGTLPPYKRVTLNAQKNRLTLLVDEALKKYEAKLRFSFIWSASRKEEITTCFRDKNSRMALALTFIAGSDTSTASQHLFIDIVNEIKQDLLKNPGLKKNPGYNLINSFSESENKDFYFERLKTCSVTEKMSHYMEIKPKVTKLSDEAEFTLV
;
A
#
# COMPACT_ATOMS: atom_id res chain seq x y z
N MET A 1 31.43 35.79 11.44
CA MET A 1 30.42 35.32 10.46
C MET A 1 30.32 36.39 9.41
N ARG A 2 30.32 36.04 8.11
CA ARG A 2 30.17 37.03 7.04
C ARG A 2 28.68 37.20 6.76
N ILE A 3 28.20 38.42 6.52
CA ILE A 3 26.82 38.62 6.06
C ILE A 3 26.66 37.97 4.67
N PRO A 4 25.64 37.11 4.47
CA PRO A 4 25.41 36.48 3.18
C PRO A 4 25.20 37.49 2.04
N LYS A 5 25.59 37.11 0.81
CA LYS A 5 25.56 37.97 -0.39
C LYS A 5 24.20 38.64 -0.64
N LYS A 6 23.10 37.92 -0.41
CA LYS A 6 21.72 38.41 -0.64
C LYS A 6 21.01 38.90 0.62
N ALA A 7 21.66 38.91 1.78
CA ALA A 7 21.05 39.42 3.00
C ALA A 7 20.95 40.96 2.97
N LEU A 8 20.01 41.49 3.74
CA LEU A 8 19.80 42.94 3.89
C LEU A 8 20.23 43.39 5.29
N ARG A 9 20.49 44.68 5.45
CA ARG A 9 20.73 45.30 6.76
C ARG A 9 19.49 46.06 7.20
N GLU A 10 19.12 46.03 8.48
CA GLU A 10 17.92 46.74 8.95
C GLU A 10 18.01 48.25 8.66
N LYS A 11 19.20 48.85 8.77
CA LYS A 11 19.45 50.26 8.43
C LYS A 11 19.18 50.63 6.96
N SER A 12 19.17 49.64 6.06
CA SER A 12 18.83 49.84 4.64
C SER A 12 17.32 49.86 4.38
N LEU A 13 16.50 49.58 5.39
CA LEU A 13 15.05 49.53 5.31
C LEU A 13 14.44 50.84 5.81
N THR A 14 13.63 51.49 4.97
CA THR A 14 12.83 52.65 5.37
C THR A 14 11.47 52.19 5.88
N LYS A 15 11.25 52.23 7.20
CA LYS A 15 9.97 51.85 7.82
C LYS A 15 8.89 52.91 7.53
N GLU A 16 7.81 52.48 6.89
CA GLU A 16 6.69 53.37 6.54
C GLU A 16 5.52 53.26 7.52
N LYS A 17 5.12 52.02 7.83
CA LYS A 17 3.92 51.76 8.62
C LYS A 17 4.05 50.46 9.39
N LEU A 18 3.77 50.49 10.68
CA LEU A 18 3.55 49.27 11.47
C LEU A 18 2.22 48.64 11.05
N ILE A 19 2.25 47.38 10.64
CA ILE A 19 1.05 46.62 10.31
C ILE A 19 0.42 46.15 11.62
N SER A 20 -0.71 46.78 11.98
CA SER A 20 -1.51 46.46 13.16
C SER A 20 -2.56 45.40 12.79
N GLY A 21 -2.58 44.25 13.47
CA GLY A 21 -3.53 43.15 13.26
C GLY A 21 -3.20 41.90 14.09
N ASP A 22 -3.93 40.80 13.89
CA ASP A 22 -3.79 39.48 14.57
C ASP A 22 -2.43 38.77 14.37
N SER A 23 -1.42 39.49 13.89
CA SER A 23 -0.04 38.97 13.78
C SER A 23 0.54 38.82 15.19
N SER A 24 1.12 37.64 15.47
CA SER A 24 1.79 37.41 16.75
C SER A 24 3.09 38.20 16.90
N HIS A 25 3.55 38.89 15.84
CA HIS A 25 4.86 39.52 15.72
C HIS A 25 4.84 40.88 15.02
N GLU A 26 5.77 41.75 15.40
CA GLU A 26 5.95 43.08 14.82
C GLU A 26 6.30 43.02 13.33
N THR A 27 5.38 43.50 12.48
CA THR A 27 5.57 43.55 11.03
C THR A 27 5.46 45.00 10.51
N TRP A 28 6.44 45.44 9.74
CA TRP A 28 6.52 46.78 9.18
C TRP A 28 6.42 46.74 7.66
N LEU A 29 5.59 47.60 7.08
CA LEU A 29 5.73 47.97 5.66
C LEU A 29 7.01 48.80 5.52
N VAL A 30 7.90 48.40 4.61
CA VAL A 30 9.18 49.07 4.38
C VAL A 30 9.46 49.29 2.90
N ARG A 31 10.29 50.28 2.60
CA ARG A 31 10.97 50.42 1.31
C ARG A 31 12.45 50.06 1.41
N TYR A 32 12.99 49.49 0.35
CA TYR A 32 14.39 49.06 0.26
C TYR A 32 14.88 49.14 -1.19
N ILE A 33 16.20 49.14 -1.38
CA ILE A 33 16.83 49.12 -2.71
C ILE A 33 17.31 47.70 -3.00
N GLU A 34 16.92 47.16 -4.15
CA GLU A 34 17.43 45.90 -4.67
C GLU A 34 17.77 46.09 -6.15
N ASN A 35 18.99 45.72 -6.57
CA ASN A 35 19.45 45.88 -7.95
C ASN A 35 19.28 47.31 -8.49
N ASN A 36 19.54 48.32 -7.65
CA ASN A 36 19.34 49.75 -7.94
C ASN A 36 17.88 50.18 -8.20
N GLU A 37 16.91 49.33 -7.87
CA GLU A 37 15.48 49.64 -7.94
C GLU A 37 14.88 49.80 -6.54
N LEU A 38 14.07 50.83 -6.35
CA LEU A 38 13.30 51.03 -5.13
C LEU A 38 12.12 50.05 -5.10
N LYS A 39 12.04 49.21 -4.06
CA LYS A 39 11.01 48.20 -3.87
C LYS A 39 10.31 48.37 -2.53
N SER A 40 9.13 47.78 -2.41
CA SER A 40 8.36 47.70 -1.17
C SER A 40 8.28 46.26 -0.67
N GLY A 41 8.18 46.08 0.63
CA GLY A 41 8.02 44.76 1.25
C GLY A 41 7.59 44.86 2.69
N PHE A 42 7.56 43.71 3.36
CA PHE A 42 7.17 43.57 4.76
C PHE A 42 8.35 43.05 5.56
N PHE A 43 8.84 43.86 6.49
CA PHE A 43 9.87 43.47 7.45
C PHE A 43 9.21 42.86 8.68
N LYS A 44 9.49 41.59 8.92
CA LYS A 44 9.00 40.80 10.06
C LYS A 44 10.14 40.58 11.03
N LYS A 45 10.04 41.20 12.21
CA LYS A 45 11.07 41.15 13.24
C LYS A 45 11.09 39.79 13.94
N LEU A 46 12.27 39.34 14.36
CA LEU A 46 12.39 38.11 15.15
C LEU A 46 11.74 38.25 16.52
N GLU A 47 11.20 37.13 16.98
CA GLU A 47 10.74 36.92 18.36
C GLU A 47 11.39 35.64 18.91
N PRO A 48 12.63 35.71 19.44
CA PRO A 48 13.39 34.52 19.83
C PRO A 48 12.71 33.66 20.90
N ASP A 49 12.03 34.30 21.85
CA ASP A 49 11.26 33.64 22.92
C ASP A 49 9.79 33.40 22.53
N GLY A 50 9.40 33.83 21.34
CA GLY A 50 8.03 33.76 20.81
C GLY A 50 7.87 32.73 19.68
N HIS A 51 6.90 32.98 18.80
CA HIS A 51 6.52 32.06 17.71
C HIS A 51 7.26 32.33 16.39
N PHE A 52 8.36 33.09 16.42
CA PHE A 52 9.17 33.41 15.24
C PHE A 52 10.68 33.52 15.54
N PRO A 53 11.34 32.40 15.90
CA PRO A 53 12.78 32.37 16.19
C PRO A 53 13.66 32.40 14.93
N GLU A 54 14.97 32.59 15.12
CA GLU A 54 15.98 32.66 14.04
C GLU A 54 15.92 31.45 13.09
N LEU A 55 15.81 30.23 13.63
CA LEU A 55 15.73 29.02 12.81
C LEU A 55 14.52 29.05 11.87
N LEU A 56 13.37 29.53 12.36
CA LEU A 56 12.16 29.62 11.55
C LEU A 56 12.29 30.67 10.46
N ALA A 57 12.89 31.82 10.76
CA ALA A 57 13.21 32.84 9.78
C ALA A 57 14.12 32.30 8.66
N LYS A 58 15.16 31.54 9.00
CA LYS A 58 16.04 30.87 8.02
C LYS A 58 15.25 29.90 7.14
N MET A 59 14.37 29.08 7.73
CA MET A 59 13.53 28.14 6.99
C MET A 59 12.53 28.84 6.07
N SER A 60 11.92 29.95 6.50
CA SER A 60 11.01 30.77 5.67
C SER A 60 11.72 31.30 4.42
N VAL A 61 12.91 31.91 4.60
CA VAL A 61 13.74 32.40 3.49
C VAL A 61 14.13 31.28 2.53
N ALA A 62 14.54 30.11 3.06
CA ALA A 62 14.90 28.96 2.24
C ALA A 62 13.70 28.47 1.41
N THR A 63 12.52 28.41 2.04
CA THR A 63 11.25 28.01 1.40
C THR A 63 10.91 28.93 0.22
N SER A 64 11.06 30.24 0.40
CA SER A 64 10.83 31.21 -0.68
C SER A 64 11.71 30.93 -1.91
N SER A 65 13.00 30.61 -1.69
CA SER A 65 13.97 30.28 -2.74
C SER A 65 13.61 28.98 -3.45
N PHE A 66 13.16 27.96 -2.71
CA PHE A 66 12.75 26.70 -3.32
C PHE A 66 11.46 26.85 -4.12
N LYS A 67 10.45 27.54 -3.61
CA LYS A 67 9.21 27.84 -4.35
C LYS A 67 9.49 28.61 -5.63
N ALA A 68 10.35 29.62 -5.58
CA ALA A 68 10.75 30.38 -6.77
C ALA A 68 11.34 29.49 -7.88
N SER A 69 11.95 28.34 -7.55
CA SER A 69 12.50 27.41 -8.55
C SER A 69 11.45 26.73 -9.44
N PHE A 70 10.19 26.65 -9.01
CA PHE A 70 9.09 26.05 -9.78
C PHE A 70 7.87 26.97 -9.93
N GLN A 71 7.72 28.03 -9.14
CA GLN A 71 6.65 29.04 -9.24
C GLN A 71 7.13 30.39 -9.77
N GLY A 72 8.45 30.62 -9.84
CA GLY A 72 9.03 31.87 -10.35
C GLY A 72 8.56 33.08 -9.55
N SER A 73 8.11 34.13 -10.26
CA SER A 73 7.61 35.37 -9.67
C SER A 73 6.23 35.26 -8.98
N ARG A 74 5.59 34.08 -8.97
CA ARG A 74 4.31 33.85 -8.28
C ARG A 74 4.47 33.55 -6.78
N SER A 75 5.68 33.55 -6.25
CA SER A 75 5.92 33.45 -4.80
C SER A 75 6.77 34.63 -4.36
N ALA A 76 6.42 35.22 -3.22
CA ALA A 76 7.23 36.29 -2.64
C ALA A 76 8.67 35.82 -2.42
N LYS A 77 9.63 36.74 -2.63
CA LYS A 77 11.02 36.51 -2.28
C LYS A 77 11.24 36.97 -0.84
N GLU A 78 11.96 36.17 -0.07
CA GLU A 78 12.31 36.53 1.30
C GLU A 78 13.82 36.63 1.48
N TYR A 79 14.24 37.53 2.36
CA TYR A 79 15.65 37.82 2.66
C TYR A 79 15.86 37.85 4.17
N LEU A 80 17.01 37.37 4.63
CA LEU A 80 17.43 37.60 6.02
C LEU A 80 17.81 39.06 6.20
N VAL A 81 17.48 39.62 7.36
CA VAL A 81 17.84 40.99 7.75
C VAL A 81 18.77 40.92 8.95
N PHE A 82 19.90 41.63 8.87
CA PHE A 82 20.93 41.71 9.92
C PHE A 82 20.98 43.09 10.58
N ASP A 83 21.42 43.13 11.84
CA ASP A 83 21.54 44.32 12.69
C ASP A 83 22.65 45.30 12.22
N GLY A 84 23.65 44.82 11.47
CA GLY A 84 24.98 45.46 11.39
C GLY A 84 25.09 46.89 10.83
N ASP A 85 25.86 47.70 11.57
CA ASP A 85 26.48 48.99 11.18
C ASP A 85 27.69 48.80 10.22
N ASP A 86 28.30 49.90 9.76
CA ASP A 86 29.25 49.96 8.63
C ASP A 86 30.37 48.90 8.63
N ASP A 87 30.86 48.58 7.43
CA ASP A 87 31.88 47.56 7.09
C ASP A 87 33.27 47.72 7.80
N ASN A 88 33.39 48.61 8.80
CA ASN A 88 34.63 48.95 9.50
C ASN A 88 34.65 48.62 11.02
N ASP A 89 33.61 48.01 11.59
CA ASP A 89 33.64 47.59 13.00
C ASP A 89 34.05 46.11 13.14
N ASP A 90 35.30 45.88 13.51
CA ASP A 90 35.86 44.54 13.79
C ASP A 90 35.19 43.85 15.00
N ASN A 91 34.32 44.54 15.76
CA ASN A 91 33.50 43.94 16.83
C ASN A 91 32.19 43.36 16.29
N ASN A 92 32.36 42.37 15.42
CA ASN A 92 31.35 41.76 14.58
C ASN A 92 30.27 40.98 15.38
N ASN A 93 29.16 41.65 15.72
CA ASN A 93 27.93 41.02 16.24
C ASN A 93 26.78 41.15 15.23
N ASP A 94 27.04 40.84 13.95
CA ASP A 94 26.03 40.77 12.91
C ASP A 94 25.01 39.66 13.22
N LYS A 95 23.96 40.01 13.97
CA LYS A 95 22.86 39.12 14.34
C LYS A 95 21.72 39.25 13.34
N ILE A 96 21.04 38.13 13.09
CA ILE A 96 19.77 38.12 12.35
C ILE A 96 18.72 38.80 13.23
N VAL A 97 18.03 39.80 12.70
CA VAL A 97 16.99 40.58 13.40
C VAL A 97 15.59 40.38 12.82
N GLY A 98 15.48 39.76 11.64
CA GLY A 98 14.20 39.41 11.05
C GLY A 98 14.32 38.89 9.62
N ILE A 99 13.19 38.89 8.92
CA ILE A 99 13.10 38.64 7.48
C ILE A 99 12.42 39.80 6.78
N LEU A 100 12.78 40.03 5.52
CA LEU A 100 12.04 40.90 4.62
C LEU A 100 11.34 40.03 3.57
N SER A 101 10.02 40.15 3.45
CA SER A 101 9.23 39.57 2.36
C SER A 101 8.90 40.63 1.31
N GLY A 102 9.40 40.47 0.09
CA GLY A 102 9.18 41.41 -1.00
C GLY A 102 7.73 41.41 -1.49
N ALA A 103 7.17 42.59 -1.77
CA ALA A 103 5.79 42.69 -2.26
C ALA A 103 5.66 42.06 -3.66
N LEU A 104 4.62 41.25 -3.85
CA LEU A 104 4.28 40.71 -5.15
C LEU A 104 3.54 41.74 -6.00
N LYS A 105 3.97 41.89 -7.26
CA LYS A 105 3.34 42.81 -8.20
C LYS A 105 1.88 42.39 -8.44
N ASP A 106 0.97 43.36 -8.35
CA ASP A 106 -0.48 43.19 -8.55
C ASP A 106 -1.14 42.15 -7.61
N PHE A 107 -0.49 41.81 -6.50
CA PHE A 107 -1.05 40.86 -5.54
C PHE A 107 -2.24 41.46 -4.77
N LYS A 108 -3.36 40.75 -4.83
CA LYS A 108 -4.52 40.96 -3.97
C LYS A 108 -4.82 39.63 -3.29
N SER A 109 -4.90 39.65 -1.97
CA SER A 109 -5.28 38.48 -1.19
C SER A 109 -6.75 38.12 -1.40
N PHE A 110 -7.08 36.85 -1.20
CA PHE A 110 -8.46 36.42 -1.11
C PHE A 110 -9.15 36.94 0.16
N ASN A 111 -10.46 37.15 0.09
CA ASN A 111 -11.23 37.62 1.24
C ASN A 111 -11.52 36.49 2.23
N PHE A 112 -11.50 36.85 3.52
CA PHE A 112 -12.16 36.07 4.56
C PHE A 112 -13.68 36.11 4.39
N ALA A 113 -14.37 35.08 4.88
CA ALA A 113 -15.82 34.95 4.77
C ALA A 113 -16.62 36.10 5.42
N TYR A 114 -16.06 36.75 6.45
CA TYR A 114 -16.70 37.86 7.15
C TYR A 114 -16.41 39.23 6.51
N GLN A 115 -15.45 39.31 5.57
CA GLN A 115 -15.12 40.57 4.91
C GLN A 115 -16.20 40.96 3.91
N GLU A 116 -16.42 42.26 3.73
CA GLU A 116 -17.42 42.77 2.79
C GLU A 116 -17.13 42.31 1.37
N LYS A 117 -18.18 41.86 0.68
CA LYS A 117 -18.10 41.40 -0.69
C LYS A 117 -18.08 42.62 -1.63
N PRO A 118 -17.08 42.75 -2.53
CA PRO A 118 -17.05 43.87 -3.47
C PRO A 118 -18.32 43.94 -4.33
N VAL A 119 -18.82 45.16 -4.55
CA VAL A 119 -20.01 45.44 -5.37
C VAL A 119 -19.68 45.29 -6.85
N ASP A 120 -18.48 45.72 -7.26
CA ASP A 120 -17.99 45.55 -8.63
C ASP A 120 -17.68 44.07 -8.92
N GLY A 121 -18.21 43.56 -10.02
CA GLY A 121 -18.05 42.15 -10.40
C GLY A 121 -16.61 41.75 -10.71
N SER A 122 -15.82 42.65 -11.30
CA SER A 122 -14.42 42.39 -11.63
C SER A 122 -13.56 42.37 -10.38
N GLU A 123 -13.79 43.32 -9.46
CA GLU A 123 -13.12 43.35 -8.17
C GLU A 123 -13.46 42.12 -7.32
N LYS A 124 -14.74 41.72 -7.31
CA LYS A 124 -15.18 40.50 -6.65
C LYS A 124 -14.41 39.27 -7.17
N GLU A 125 -14.25 39.09 -8.47
CA GLU A 125 -13.52 37.95 -9.03
C GLU A 125 -12.02 37.93 -8.64
N GLN A 126 -11.42 39.08 -8.28
CA GLN A 126 -10.02 39.12 -7.84
C GLN A 126 -9.81 38.58 -6.42
N VAL A 127 -10.82 38.73 -5.54
CA VAL A 127 -10.70 38.42 -4.10
C VAL A 127 -11.65 37.30 -3.62
N ILE A 128 -12.70 37.00 -4.38
CA ILE A 128 -13.64 35.89 -4.18
C ILE A 128 -13.87 35.23 -5.57
N PRO A 129 -12.84 34.54 -6.11
CA PRO A 129 -12.87 34.03 -7.48
C PRO A 129 -13.86 32.89 -7.66
N SER A 130 -14.50 32.86 -8.84
CA SER A 130 -15.22 31.69 -9.32
C SER A 130 -14.27 30.55 -9.73
N LYS A 131 -14.80 29.32 -9.86
CA LYS A 131 -14.06 28.17 -10.41
C LYS A 131 -13.34 28.52 -11.73
N GLN A 132 -14.03 29.24 -12.63
CA GLN A 132 -13.49 29.62 -13.92
C GLN A 132 -12.27 30.55 -13.77
N THR A 133 -12.38 31.58 -12.93
CA THR A 133 -11.28 32.50 -12.63
C THR A 133 -10.07 31.78 -12.00
N LEU A 134 -10.32 30.81 -11.12
CA LEU A 134 -9.27 29.97 -10.52
C LEU A 134 -8.52 29.14 -11.58
N ILE A 135 -9.25 28.55 -12.53
CA ILE A 135 -8.67 27.80 -13.66
C ILE A 135 -7.86 28.73 -14.56
N GLU A 136 -8.41 29.87 -14.97
CA GLU A 136 -7.74 30.82 -15.87
C GLU A 136 -6.42 31.35 -15.29
N ASN A 137 -6.35 31.51 -13.96
CA ASN A 137 -5.14 31.95 -13.28
C ASN A 137 -4.26 30.78 -12.79
N ASN A 138 -4.54 29.54 -13.19
CA ASN A 138 -3.78 28.35 -12.79
C ASN A 138 -3.51 28.31 -11.27
N THR A 139 -4.56 28.47 -10.45
CA THR A 139 -4.43 28.48 -8.99
C THR A 139 -3.98 27.11 -8.44
N MET A 140 -4.25 26.03 -9.18
CA MET A 140 -3.78 24.68 -8.84
C MET A 140 -2.27 24.60 -8.67
N GLU A 141 -1.49 25.35 -9.46
CA GLU A 141 -0.03 25.42 -9.34
C GLU A 141 0.41 25.98 -7.97
N ILE A 142 -0.27 27.04 -7.50
CA ILE A 142 0.04 27.66 -6.20
C ILE A 142 -0.27 26.68 -5.07
N LEU A 143 -1.50 26.15 -5.06
CA LEU A 143 -1.97 25.25 -4.02
C LEU A 143 -1.16 23.97 -3.94
N PHE A 144 -0.77 23.40 -5.10
CA PHE A 144 0.00 22.18 -5.11
C PHE A 144 1.40 22.38 -4.53
N GLY A 145 2.04 23.54 -4.81
CA GLY A 145 3.31 23.90 -4.20
C GLY A 145 3.25 24.06 -2.68
N ARG A 146 2.12 24.54 -2.14
CA ARG A 146 1.90 24.61 -0.68
C ARG A 146 1.71 23.24 -0.05
N LEU A 147 0.88 22.39 -0.66
CA LEU A 147 0.68 21.01 -0.22
C LEU A 147 2.00 20.23 -0.23
N PHE A 148 2.74 20.31 -1.35
CA PHE A 148 4.02 19.62 -1.55
C PHE A 148 5.02 19.90 -0.42
N LEU A 149 5.07 21.15 0.07
CA LEU A 149 6.00 21.57 1.10
C LEU A 149 5.42 21.49 2.53
N GLY A 150 4.23 20.90 2.69
CA GLY A 150 3.62 20.66 3.99
C GLY A 150 3.27 21.95 4.75
N ASP A 151 2.64 22.89 4.05
CA ASP A 151 2.09 24.12 4.65
C ASP A 151 0.79 23.84 5.41
N ASP A 152 0.71 24.32 6.65
CA ASP A 152 -0.43 24.17 7.54
C ASP A 152 -1.33 25.42 7.63
N ASP A 153 -0.87 26.57 7.10
CA ASP A 153 -1.60 27.85 7.18
C ASP A 153 -1.88 28.59 5.84
N PRO A 154 -2.37 27.91 4.78
CA PRO A 154 -2.80 28.56 3.54
C PRO A 154 -4.17 29.23 3.68
N HIS A 155 -4.26 30.26 4.53
CA HIS A 155 -5.48 31.05 4.72
C HIS A 155 -5.65 32.18 3.67
N PRO A 156 -6.85 32.79 3.51
CA PRO A 156 -7.14 33.74 2.42
C PRO A 156 -6.12 34.88 2.23
N HIS A 157 -5.58 35.45 3.32
CA HIS A 157 -4.62 36.55 3.21
C HIS A 157 -3.21 36.15 2.76
N ASN A 158 -2.90 34.85 2.71
CA ASN A 158 -1.60 34.33 2.25
C ASN A 158 -1.61 33.99 0.76
N LEU A 159 -2.79 34.02 0.12
CA LEU A 159 -3.03 33.52 -1.22
C LEU A 159 -3.79 34.53 -2.06
N GLY A 160 -3.43 34.61 -3.34
CA GLY A 160 -4.13 35.42 -4.34
C GLY A 160 -3.98 34.82 -5.73
N LEU A 161 -4.70 35.36 -6.72
CA LEU A 161 -4.60 34.88 -8.10
C LEU A 161 -3.18 35.01 -8.69
N LYS A 162 -2.45 36.06 -8.27
CA LYS A 162 -1.10 36.36 -8.77
C LYS A 162 0.01 35.61 -8.04
N GLY A 163 -0.25 35.04 -6.87
CA GLY A 163 0.80 34.36 -6.14
C GLY A 163 0.48 34.08 -4.68
N ASP A 164 1.53 33.85 -3.90
CA ASP A 164 1.43 33.53 -2.49
C ASP A 164 2.57 34.13 -1.65
N ILE A 165 2.26 34.37 -0.38
CA ILE A 165 3.13 35.04 0.60
C ILE A 165 3.07 34.31 1.94
N ASP A 166 4.00 34.62 2.85
CA ASP A 166 4.13 34.04 4.19
C ASP A 166 4.42 32.52 4.17
N PHE A 167 5.66 32.17 4.53
CA PHE A 167 6.18 30.81 4.41
C PHE A 167 6.61 30.19 5.75
N ASP A 168 6.23 30.80 6.87
CA ASP A 168 6.69 30.37 8.20
C ASP A 168 5.91 29.18 8.80
N MET A 169 4.87 28.69 8.09
CA MET A 169 4.10 27.49 8.45
C MET A 169 4.39 26.30 7.51
N PHE A 170 5.37 26.44 6.63
CA PHE A 170 5.85 25.36 5.77
C PHE A 170 6.69 24.37 6.57
N TRP A 171 6.83 23.13 6.06
CA TRP A 171 7.50 22.05 6.77
C TRP A 171 6.86 21.81 8.14
N TYR A 172 5.52 21.90 8.23
CA TYR A 172 4.82 21.94 9.52
C TYR A 172 5.15 20.76 10.43
N TRP A 173 5.36 19.59 9.85
CA TRP A 173 5.83 18.39 10.55
C TRP A 173 7.11 18.64 11.38
N PHE A 174 7.98 19.55 10.94
CA PHE A 174 9.17 19.97 11.65
C PHE A 174 8.94 21.26 12.45
N VAL A 175 8.33 22.30 11.88
CA VAL A 175 8.27 23.64 12.53
C VAL A 175 7.23 23.75 13.66
N ILE A 176 6.38 22.74 13.86
CA ILE A 176 5.29 22.77 14.85
C ILE A 176 5.72 23.20 16.26
N TYR A 177 6.88 22.74 16.75
CA TYR A 177 7.31 23.06 18.11
C TYR A 177 7.84 24.49 18.25
N MET A 178 8.40 25.08 17.18
CA MET A 178 8.74 26.52 17.14
C MET A 178 7.48 27.39 17.14
N LYS A 179 6.43 26.94 16.46
CA LYS A 179 5.13 27.64 16.37
C LYS A 179 4.21 27.41 17.57
N GLY A 180 4.45 26.36 18.34
CA GLY A 180 3.56 25.91 19.40
C GLY A 180 2.43 25.04 18.85
N THR A 181 2.13 23.98 19.59
CA THR A 181 1.04 23.05 19.26
C THR A 181 -0.32 23.70 19.53
N ARG A 182 -1.24 23.65 18.58
CA ARG A 182 -2.62 24.10 18.78
C ARG A 182 -3.42 23.04 19.56
N PRO A 183 -4.13 23.40 20.65
CA PRO A 183 -4.94 22.44 21.41
C PRO A 183 -6.02 21.75 20.56
N GLY A 184 -6.18 20.43 20.72
CA GLY A 184 -7.23 19.64 20.05
C GLY A 184 -6.94 19.25 18.60
N ILE A 185 -5.81 19.68 18.03
CA ILE A 185 -5.36 19.31 16.69
C ILE A 185 -4.47 18.07 16.78
N ALA A 186 -4.68 17.10 15.88
CA ALA A 186 -3.76 15.98 15.72
C ALA A 186 -2.35 16.51 15.44
N LEU A 187 -1.34 15.98 16.14
CA LEU A 187 0.04 16.28 15.77
C LEU A 187 0.29 15.75 14.35
N PRO A 188 0.92 16.55 13.46
CA PRO A 188 1.32 16.08 12.15
C PRO A 188 2.28 14.90 12.32
N LYS A 189 2.34 14.02 11.33
CA LYS A 189 3.33 12.93 11.32
C LYS A 189 4.73 13.54 11.37
N ASN A 190 5.66 12.91 12.09
CA ASN A 190 7.06 13.35 12.18
C ASN A 190 7.88 13.11 10.89
N ARG A 191 7.23 13.12 9.71
CA ARG A 191 7.83 12.88 8.41
C ARG A 191 7.00 13.51 7.28
N VAL A 192 7.63 13.64 6.12
CA VAL A 192 6.96 13.99 4.85
C VAL A 192 5.85 12.98 4.53
N ASN A 193 4.67 13.46 4.12
CA ASN A 193 3.48 12.61 3.94
C ASN A 193 2.54 13.11 2.82
N LEU A 194 3.03 13.36 1.60
CA LEU A 194 2.14 13.42 0.45
C LEU A 194 1.69 11.98 0.11
N THR A 195 0.38 11.77 0.00
CA THR A 195 -0.19 10.46 -0.31
C THR A 195 -0.81 10.43 -1.70
N VAL A 196 -0.97 9.22 -2.25
CA VAL A 196 -1.70 9.02 -3.50
C VAL A 196 -3.15 9.50 -3.39
N LEU A 197 -3.80 9.31 -2.22
CA LEU A 197 -5.16 9.76 -2.00
C LEU A 197 -5.30 11.29 -2.06
N ASP A 198 -4.37 12.02 -1.42
CA ASP A 198 -4.33 13.48 -1.50
C ASP A 198 -4.06 13.95 -2.93
N TYR A 199 -3.15 13.28 -3.66
CA TYR A 199 -2.87 13.57 -5.06
C TYR A 199 -4.10 13.34 -5.97
N GLU A 200 -4.86 12.28 -5.74
CA GLU A 200 -6.09 11.96 -6.50
C GLU A 200 -7.16 13.02 -6.27
N ARG A 201 -7.46 13.31 -5.01
CA ARG A 201 -8.57 14.17 -4.58
C ARG A 201 -8.28 15.66 -4.69
N PHE A 202 -7.04 16.03 -4.99
CA PHE A 202 -6.58 17.41 -4.99
C PHE A 202 -7.50 18.34 -5.82
N PRO A 203 -7.90 19.52 -5.27
CA PRO A 203 -7.40 20.16 -4.05
C PRO A 203 -8.09 19.74 -2.75
N CYS A 204 -8.98 18.76 -2.73
CA CYS A 204 -9.67 18.32 -1.50
C CYS A 204 -8.85 17.28 -0.72
N VAL A 205 -7.84 17.76 0.00
CA VAL A 205 -6.91 16.92 0.78
C VAL A 205 -7.57 16.26 1.99
N LYS A 206 -7.06 15.07 2.35
CA LYS A 206 -7.56 14.21 3.43
C LYS A 206 -6.47 13.72 4.37
N ASP A 207 -5.35 13.24 3.85
CA ASP A 207 -4.30 12.61 4.67
C ASP A 207 -3.27 13.60 5.22
N SER A 208 -3.04 14.71 4.52
CA SER A 208 -2.15 15.79 4.96
C SER A 208 -2.75 16.65 6.08
N THR A 209 -4.09 16.72 6.16
CA THR A 209 -4.83 17.39 7.23
C THR A 209 -4.27 18.77 7.64
N PRO A 210 -3.96 19.70 6.71
CA PRO A 210 -3.53 21.05 7.10
C PRO A 210 -4.62 21.71 7.94
N TYR A 211 -4.28 22.63 8.84
CA TYR A 211 -5.28 23.31 9.66
C TYR A 211 -6.12 24.30 8.85
N HIS A 212 -5.49 25.17 8.06
CA HIS A 212 -6.19 25.97 7.07
C HIS A 212 -6.07 25.32 5.70
N TRP A 213 -7.15 25.35 4.91
CA TRP A 213 -7.10 24.95 3.51
C TRP A 213 -8.23 25.60 2.71
N PRO A 214 -8.01 25.98 1.43
CA PRO A 214 -9.01 26.68 0.63
C PRO A 214 -10.34 25.96 0.46
N THR A 215 -10.36 24.62 0.50
CA THR A 215 -11.59 23.83 0.34
C THR A 215 -12.35 23.61 1.64
N TYR A 216 -11.85 24.09 2.77
CA TYR A 216 -12.47 23.84 4.06
C TYR A 216 -13.56 24.86 4.37
N THR A 217 -14.65 24.37 4.95
CA THR A 217 -15.73 25.22 5.43
C THR A 217 -15.40 25.91 6.75
N HIS A 218 -14.43 25.37 7.51
CA HIS A 218 -13.85 25.98 8.69
C HIS A 218 -12.42 25.46 8.93
N PRO A 219 -11.56 26.20 9.66
CA PRO A 219 -10.23 25.70 10.02
C PRO A 219 -10.33 24.42 10.86
N GLY A 220 -9.37 23.52 10.68
CA GLY A 220 -9.26 22.27 11.41
C GLY A 220 -10.31 21.21 11.06
N GLN A 221 -11.07 21.39 9.97
CA GLN A 221 -12.13 20.46 9.56
C GLN A 221 -11.66 19.00 9.51
N GLU A 222 -10.44 18.76 9.01
CA GLU A 222 -9.87 17.41 8.90
C GLU A 222 -8.84 17.09 10.01
N SER A 223 -8.37 18.09 10.76
CA SER A 223 -7.26 17.92 11.73
C SER A 223 -7.67 17.95 13.21
N ILE A 224 -8.88 18.40 13.54
CA ILE A 224 -9.40 18.36 14.92
C ILE A 224 -9.78 16.92 15.27
N THR A 225 -9.15 16.39 16.32
CA THR A 225 -9.43 15.03 16.83
C THR A 225 -10.70 15.04 17.68
N SER A 226 -11.70 14.23 17.31
CA SER A 226 -12.95 14.11 18.05
C SER A 226 -13.13 12.70 18.61
N VAL A 227 -13.61 12.62 19.85
CA VAL A 227 -14.01 11.38 20.53
C VAL A 227 -15.46 10.99 20.16
N LEU A 228 -16.18 11.87 19.44
CA LEU A 228 -17.57 11.69 19.03
C LEU A 228 -17.68 11.21 17.57
N PRO A 229 -18.66 10.36 17.24
CA PRO A 229 -18.92 9.93 15.85
C PRO A 229 -19.25 11.09 14.91
N ASP A 230 -18.78 11.02 13.65
CA ASP A 230 -18.96 12.03 12.58
C ASP A 230 -20.38 12.59 12.46
N VAL A 231 -21.40 11.75 12.65
CA VAL A 231 -22.83 12.09 12.52
C VAL A 231 -23.28 13.09 13.60
N VAL A 232 -22.63 13.08 14.76
CA VAL A 232 -22.89 14.00 15.89
C VAL A 232 -21.94 15.18 15.85
N GLN A 233 -20.71 14.97 15.38
CA GLN A 233 -19.66 15.99 15.31
C GLN A 233 -19.95 17.07 14.26
N LYS A 234 -20.30 16.69 13.02
CA LYS A 234 -20.48 17.64 11.91
C LYS A 234 -21.52 18.74 12.21
N PRO A 235 -22.71 18.44 12.76
CA PRO A 235 -23.70 19.47 13.09
C PRO A 235 -23.25 20.41 14.22
N ILE A 236 -22.56 19.89 15.24
CA ILE A 236 -22.10 20.69 16.39
C ILE A 236 -20.94 21.60 15.96
N LEU A 237 -19.91 21.03 15.31
CA LEU A 237 -18.75 21.79 14.85
C LEU A 237 -19.12 22.82 13.78
N SER A 238 -20.01 22.49 12.84
CA SER A 238 -20.49 23.45 11.84
C SER A 238 -21.39 24.56 12.42
N ALA A 239 -22.03 24.35 13.57
CA ALA A 239 -22.85 25.36 14.22
C ALA A 239 -22.06 26.27 15.18
N THR A 240 -21.00 25.78 15.82
CA THR A 240 -20.25 26.53 16.85
C THR A 240 -18.87 27.02 16.43
N LEU A 241 -18.20 26.38 15.47
CA LEU A 241 -16.83 26.76 15.09
C LEU A 241 -16.72 27.95 14.13
N PRO A 242 -17.63 28.21 13.16
CA PRO A 242 -17.47 29.34 12.23
C PRO A 242 -17.43 30.71 12.92
N SER A 243 -18.04 30.84 14.10
CA SER A 243 -18.00 32.05 14.93
C SER A 243 -16.79 32.12 15.87
N VAL A 244 -15.99 31.04 16.00
CA VAL A 244 -14.91 30.90 17.00
C VAL A 244 -13.54 30.67 16.36
N LEU A 245 -13.48 30.10 15.15
CA LEU A 245 -12.24 29.84 14.40
C LEU A 245 -12.13 30.81 13.20
N PRO A 246 -11.32 31.89 13.31
CA PRO A 246 -11.23 32.92 12.28
C PRO A 246 -10.52 32.41 11.00
N LYS A 247 -10.50 33.24 9.96
CA LYS A 247 -9.77 33.04 8.69
C LYS A 247 -10.35 32.01 7.68
N VAL A 248 -11.67 31.88 7.61
CA VAL A 248 -12.37 31.06 6.60
C VAL A 248 -12.36 31.75 5.23
N TYR A 249 -12.23 31.00 4.13
CA TYR A 249 -12.39 31.50 2.76
C TYR A 249 -13.83 31.96 2.49
N ALA A 250 -14.00 33.02 1.71
CA ALA A 250 -15.34 33.50 1.34
C ALA A 250 -16.13 32.55 0.41
N ALA A 251 -15.45 31.68 -0.35
CA ALA A 251 -16.08 30.74 -1.28
C ALA A 251 -15.30 29.40 -1.40
N PRO A 252 -15.24 28.59 -0.32
CA PRO A 252 -14.47 27.34 -0.30
C PRO A 252 -15.01 26.27 -1.28
N ASP A 253 -16.30 26.34 -1.63
CA ASP A 253 -16.95 25.50 -2.63
C ASP A 253 -16.36 25.68 -4.03
N GLN A 254 -15.94 26.90 -4.39
CA GLN A 254 -15.32 27.18 -5.68
C GLN A 254 -13.97 26.46 -5.80
N PHE A 255 -13.17 26.45 -4.74
CA PHE A 255 -11.93 25.68 -4.69
C PHE A 255 -12.19 24.17 -4.72
N ALA A 256 -13.16 23.69 -3.94
CA ALA A 256 -13.51 22.27 -3.91
C ALA A 256 -13.97 21.75 -5.28
N SER A 257 -14.69 22.58 -6.04
CA SER A 257 -15.19 22.24 -7.38
C SER A 257 -14.09 21.99 -8.43
N LEU A 258 -12.85 22.45 -8.18
CA LEU A 258 -11.69 22.14 -9.02
C LEU A 258 -11.35 20.65 -9.04
N ALA A 259 -11.71 19.90 -7.99
CA ALA A 259 -11.49 18.46 -7.94
C ALA A 259 -12.31 17.72 -9.02
N ALA A 260 -13.44 18.29 -9.45
CA ALA A 260 -14.32 17.73 -10.47
C ALA A 260 -14.06 18.28 -11.89
N ASP A 261 -13.02 19.11 -12.09
CA ASP A 261 -12.76 19.77 -13.36
C ASP A 261 -11.51 19.21 -14.09
N PRO A 262 -11.65 18.65 -15.31
CA PRO A 262 -10.52 18.07 -16.04
C PRO A 262 -9.37 19.05 -16.31
N ILE A 263 -9.65 20.34 -16.53
CA ILE A 263 -8.60 21.34 -16.80
C ILE A 263 -7.80 21.60 -15.52
N ALA A 264 -8.48 21.69 -14.38
CA ALA A 264 -7.80 21.82 -13.09
C ALA A 264 -6.95 20.57 -12.76
N GLN A 265 -7.42 19.37 -13.11
CA GLN A 265 -6.62 18.15 -12.95
C GLN A 265 -5.39 18.14 -13.86
N GLU A 266 -5.49 18.65 -15.09
CA GLU A 266 -4.34 18.85 -15.97
C GLU A 266 -3.32 19.84 -15.37
N GLN A 267 -3.80 20.94 -14.80
CA GLN A 267 -2.95 21.92 -14.10
C GLN A 267 -2.22 21.32 -12.89
N LYS A 268 -2.87 20.44 -12.13
CA LYS A 268 -2.24 19.68 -11.04
C LYS A 268 -1.07 18.84 -11.55
N VAL A 269 -1.27 18.08 -12.63
CA VAL A 269 -0.22 17.24 -13.22
C VAL A 269 0.94 18.10 -13.70
N MET A 270 0.65 19.22 -14.38
CA MET A 270 1.67 20.17 -14.82
C MET A 270 2.45 20.75 -13.63
N ALA A 271 1.79 21.12 -12.54
CA ALA A 271 2.45 21.66 -11.35
C ALA A 271 3.39 20.64 -10.71
N ALA A 272 2.93 19.40 -10.53
CA ALA A 272 3.73 18.30 -10.01
C ALA A 272 4.94 18.02 -10.91
N LEU A 273 4.74 17.95 -12.22
CA LEU A 273 5.82 17.73 -13.18
C LEU A 273 6.81 18.89 -13.16
N LYS A 274 6.35 20.14 -13.08
CA LYS A 274 7.21 21.31 -13.00
C LYS A 274 8.16 21.23 -11.81
N ILE A 275 7.66 20.89 -10.61
CA ILE A 275 8.49 20.66 -9.41
C ILE A 275 9.53 19.55 -9.67
N LEU A 276 9.10 18.41 -10.21
CA LEU A 276 9.99 17.28 -10.48
C LEU A 276 11.11 17.62 -11.48
N LEU A 277 10.80 18.40 -12.51
CA LEU A 277 11.75 18.70 -13.58
C LEU A 277 12.71 19.85 -13.22
N THR A 278 12.24 20.85 -12.46
CA THR A 278 13.07 22.02 -12.10
C THR A 278 13.92 21.79 -10.85
N TYR A 279 13.77 20.65 -10.16
CA TYR A 279 14.65 20.25 -9.07
C TYR A 279 16.05 19.91 -9.59
N GLN A 280 16.95 20.92 -9.49
CA GLN A 280 18.37 20.82 -9.84
C GLN A 280 19.19 21.11 -8.57
N PRO A 281 19.63 20.07 -7.83
CA PRO A 281 20.24 20.22 -6.52
C PRO A 281 21.42 21.19 -6.49
N GLU A 282 22.26 21.18 -7.52
CA GLU A 282 23.46 22.00 -7.61
C GLU A 282 23.10 23.49 -7.73
N VAL A 283 22.07 23.80 -8.53
CA VAL A 283 21.57 25.18 -8.71
C VAL A 283 20.88 25.67 -7.45
N LEU A 284 20.05 24.83 -6.81
CA LEU A 284 19.38 25.16 -5.56
C LEU A 284 20.38 25.37 -4.42
N GLN A 285 21.38 24.50 -4.29
CA GLN A 285 22.44 24.64 -3.29
C GLN A 285 23.18 25.96 -3.48
N LYS A 286 23.51 26.33 -4.73
CA LYS A 286 24.17 27.61 -5.00
C LYS A 286 23.30 28.81 -4.62
N ARG A 287 22.01 28.79 -4.97
CA ARG A 287 21.05 29.84 -4.59
C ARG A 287 20.90 29.96 -3.08
N LEU A 288 20.96 28.84 -2.35
CA LEU A 288 20.95 28.86 -0.89
C LEU A 288 22.27 29.38 -0.31
N ILE A 289 23.43 29.06 -0.90
CA ILE A 289 24.72 29.64 -0.49
C ILE A 289 24.70 31.16 -0.66
N ASP A 290 24.12 31.70 -1.73
CA ASP A 290 23.96 33.15 -1.90
C ASP A 290 23.10 33.79 -0.78
N LEU A 291 22.14 33.06 -0.21
CA LEU A 291 21.22 33.53 0.84
C LEU A 291 21.74 33.33 2.26
N PHE A 292 22.53 32.27 2.48
CA PHE A 292 22.91 31.82 3.82
C PHE A 292 24.42 31.67 4.05
N ASP A 293 25.25 31.68 3.01
CA ASP A 293 26.71 31.52 3.08
C ASP A 293 27.13 30.37 4.04
N ASP A 294 27.92 30.68 5.08
CA ASP A 294 28.44 29.75 6.07
C ASP A 294 27.55 29.61 7.32
N LEU A 295 26.32 30.14 7.30
CA LEU A 295 25.38 30.01 8.41
C LEU A 295 25.14 28.54 8.77
N THR A 296 25.28 28.25 10.07
CA THR A 296 24.99 26.94 10.63
C THR A 296 23.49 26.80 10.96
N LEU A 297 23.05 25.56 11.17
CA LEU A 297 21.69 25.26 11.62
C LEU A 297 21.34 26.06 12.88
N ASN A 298 22.23 26.04 13.88
CA ASN A 298 22.08 26.79 15.14
C ASN A 298 20.70 26.61 15.81
N TYR A 299 20.17 25.38 15.87
CA TYR A 299 18.91 25.13 16.58
C TYR A 299 19.03 25.38 18.09
N THR A 300 20.25 25.47 18.63
CA THR A 300 20.49 25.90 20.01
C THR A 300 20.06 27.34 20.30
N SER A 301 19.77 28.14 19.27
CA SER A 301 19.09 29.45 19.41
C SER A 301 17.66 29.34 19.95
N LEU A 302 17.05 28.15 19.89
CA LEU A 302 15.71 27.91 20.40
C LEU A 302 15.66 27.89 21.94
N PRO A 303 14.52 28.27 22.54
CA PRO A 303 14.30 28.17 23.98
C PRO A 303 14.60 26.76 24.51
N PRO A 304 15.15 26.60 25.73
CA PRO A 304 15.61 25.29 26.24
C PRO A 304 14.57 24.17 26.17
N LEU A 305 13.30 24.46 26.48
CA LEU A 305 12.22 23.49 26.42
C LEU A 305 11.87 23.06 24.98
N VAL A 306 11.93 23.99 24.04
CA VAL A 306 11.66 23.72 22.62
C VAL A 306 12.81 22.90 22.04
N ARG A 307 14.05 23.28 22.33
CA ARG A 307 15.26 22.54 21.95
C ARG A 307 15.23 21.09 22.44
N ALA A 308 14.92 20.85 23.71
CA ALA A 308 14.85 19.49 24.26
C ALA A 308 13.85 18.62 23.48
N LYS A 309 12.69 19.18 23.07
CA LYS A 309 11.72 18.48 22.23
C LYS A 309 12.27 18.14 20.84
N TYR A 310 13.01 19.05 20.20
CA TYR A 310 13.62 18.76 18.90
C TYR A 310 14.70 17.69 18.98
N GLU A 311 15.51 17.67 20.04
CA GLU A 311 16.51 16.64 20.29
C GLU A 311 15.86 15.26 20.54
N GLU A 312 14.67 15.23 21.18
CA GLU A 312 13.88 14.02 21.43
C GLU A 312 13.17 13.50 20.18
N GLU A 313 12.43 14.36 19.47
CA GLU A 313 11.55 13.99 18.36
C GLU A 313 12.31 13.86 17.02
N PHE A 314 13.39 14.62 16.86
CA PHE A 314 14.19 14.65 15.63
C PHE A 314 15.70 14.47 15.90
N PRO A 315 16.13 13.41 16.61
CA PRO A 315 17.54 13.24 17.03
C PRO A 315 18.52 13.17 15.85
N HIS A 316 18.05 12.78 14.66
CA HIS A 316 18.84 12.73 13.44
C HIS A 316 19.00 14.11 12.76
N LEU A 317 18.12 15.06 13.04
CA LEU A 317 18.14 16.43 12.52
C LEU A 317 18.70 17.43 13.54
N CYS A 318 18.44 17.23 14.83
CA CYS A 318 18.80 18.13 15.92
C CYS A 318 19.64 17.38 16.97
N ASN A 319 20.97 17.54 16.88
CA ASN A 319 21.95 17.04 17.84
C ASN A 319 23.22 17.91 17.82
N GLU A 320 24.19 17.65 18.68
CA GLU A 320 25.39 18.51 18.79
C GLU A 320 26.16 18.65 17.46
N LYS A 321 26.20 17.58 16.65
CA LYS A 321 26.88 17.55 15.36
C LYS A 321 26.11 18.35 14.31
N THR A 322 24.79 18.15 14.20
CA THR A 322 23.98 18.86 13.20
C THR A 322 23.83 20.34 13.54
N ASN A 323 23.87 20.73 14.83
CA ASN A 323 23.82 22.14 15.24
C ASN A 323 24.93 22.99 14.58
N LYS A 324 26.13 22.39 14.46
CA LYS A 324 27.33 23.01 13.89
C LYS A 324 27.43 22.82 12.37
N SER A 325 26.52 22.05 11.78
CA SER A 325 26.52 21.77 10.34
C SER A 325 25.90 22.92 9.55
N SER A 326 26.27 23.02 8.27
CA SER A 326 25.73 24.02 7.34
C SER A 326 24.20 23.96 7.27
N PHE A 327 23.55 25.12 7.42
CA PHE A 327 22.10 25.26 7.23
C PHE A 327 21.68 24.93 5.79
N VAL A 328 22.52 25.26 4.80
CA VAL A 328 22.27 24.90 3.39
C VAL A 328 22.14 23.39 3.24
N ASN A 329 23.08 22.62 3.79
CA ASN A 329 23.04 21.16 3.69
C ASN A 329 21.83 20.55 4.43
N PHE A 330 21.43 21.15 5.55
CA PHE A 330 20.20 20.79 6.25
C PHE A 330 18.97 20.97 5.34
N MET A 331 18.79 22.15 4.74
CA MET A 331 17.65 22.41 3.86
C MET A 331 17.68 21.55 2.58
N MET A 332 18.85 21.33 1.97
CA MET A 332 18.97 20.42 0.82
C MET A 332 18.54 18.99 1.17
N SER A 333 18.84 18.52 2.38
CA SER A 333 18.38 17.21 2.86
C SER A 333 16.86 17.16 3.02
N MET A 334 16.24 18.24 3.50
CA MET A 334 14.77 18.36 3.60
C MET A 334 14.12 18.40 2.20
N TYR A 335 14.72 19.13 1.25
CA TYR A 335 14.22 19.23 -0.13
C TYR A 335 14.27 17.88 -0.82
N GLN A 336 15.34 17.12 -0.64
CA GLN A 336 15.48 15.78 -1.20
C GLN A 336 14.39 14.83 -0.68
N GLN A 337 14.08 14.85 0.63
CA GLN A 337 13.03 14.01 1.20
C GLN A 337 11.64 14.32 0.60
N HIS A 338 11.32 15.61 0.45
CA HIS A 338 10.07 16.03 -0.19
C HIS A 338 10.04 15.66 -1.68
N TYR A 339 11.13 15.90 -2.40
CA TYR A 339 11.27 15.50 -3.80
C TYR A 339 11.06 13.99 -3.98
N ASP A 340 11.70 13.15 -3.16
CA ASP A 340 11.60 11.70 -3.26
C ASP A 340 10.16 11.22 -2.99
N ASN A 341 9.48 11.79 -1.98
CA ASN A 341 8.09 11.48 -1.71
C ASN A 341 7.16 11.89 -2.87
N LEU A 342 7.34 13.09 -3.43
CA LEU A 342 6.61 13.52 -4.63
C LEU A 342 6.89 12.60 -5.82
N TYR A 343 8.15 12.22 -6.04
CA TYR A 343 8.57 11.33 -7.12
C TYR A 343 7.83 9.98 -7.01
N ARG A 344 7.81 9.37 -5.82
CA ARG A 344 7.11 8.10 -5.60
C ARG A 344 5.62 8.21 -5.88
N VAL A 345 4.97 9.26 -5.38
CA VAL A 345 3.51 9.46 -5.53
C VAL A 345 3.13 9.75 -6.97
N VAL A 346 3.89 10.59 -7.67
CA VAL A 346 3.51 11.10 -8.99
C VAL A 346 4.05 10.23 -10.12
N VAL A 347 5.32 9.84 -10.10
CA VAL A 347 5.93 9.13 -11.24
C VAL A 347 5.35 7.72 -11.38
N PHE A 348 5.09 7.05 -10.25
CA PHE A 348 4.50 5.71 -10.22
C PHE A 348 2.97 5.71 -10.11
N TYR A 349 2.32 6.85 -10.32
CA TYR A 349 0.88 6.95 -10.26
C TYR A 349 0.21 6.14 -11.38
N MET A 350 -0.67 5.21 -11.01
CA MET A 350 -1.32 4.28 -11.93
C MET A 350 -2.69 4.72 -12.44
N GLY A 351 -3.17 5.90 -12.02
CA GLY A 351 -4.50 6.40 -12.38
C GLY A 351 -5.60 5.88 -11.47
N CYS A 352 -6.81 6.41 -11.69
CA CYS A 352 -8.03 5.95 -11.07
C CYS A 352 -9.23 6.21 -11.99
N GLU A 353 -10.26 5.38 -11.91
CA GLU A 353 -11.50 5.61 -12.66
C GLU A 353 -12.35 6.74 -12.06
N ASN A 354 -12.16 7.03 -10.77
CA ASN A 354 -12.84 8.09 -10.06
C ASN A 354 -11.94 8.61 -8.95
N ASN A 355 -11.66 9.91 -8.98
CA ASN A 355 -10.88 10.61 -7.95
C ASN A 355 -11.69 10.98 -6.69
N GLY A 356 -12.88 10.42 -6.52
CA GLY A 356 -13.82 10.78 -5.46
C GLY A 356 -14.76 11.93 -5.82
N PHE A 357 -14.62 12.53 -7.01
CA PHE A 357 -15.42 13.65 -7.51
C PHE A 357 -15.99 13.39 -8.92
N GLY A 358 -15.99 12.13 -9.37
CA GLY A 358 -16.58 11.72 -10.65
C GLY A 358 -15.65 11.92 -11.86
N VAL A 359 -14.37 12.21 -11.64
CA VAL A 359 -13.39 12.40 -12.72
C VAL A 359 -12.39 11.23 -12.76
N PRO A 360 -12.24 10.54 -13.90
CA PRO A 360 -11.17 9.58 -14.09
C PRO A 360 -9.83 10.30 -14.28
N LEU A 361 -8.79 9.79 -13.63
CA LEU A 361 -7.40 10.25 -13.78
C LEU A 361 -6.58 9.16 -14.45
N LEU A 362 -5.80 9.53 -15.47
CA LEU A 362 -4.89 8.60 -16.12
C LEU A 362 -3.66 8.34 -15.25
N GLY A 363 -3.06 7.16 -15.40
CA GLY A 363 -1.72 6.92 -14.86
C GLY A 363 -0.69 7.80 -15.55
N THR A 364 0.39 8.13 -14.84
CA THR A 364 1.38 9.13 -15.29
C THR A 364 1.98 8.79 -16.65
N SER A 365 2.31 7.53 -16.93
CA SER A 365 2.81 7.12 -18.26
C SER A 365 1.82 7.43 -19.39
N SER A 366 0.53 7.27 -19.14
CA SER A 366 -0.53 7.55 -20.13
C SER A 366 -0.79 9.05 -20.28
N GLU A 367 -0.76 9.79 -19.18
CA GLU A 367 -0.91 11.24 -19.18
C GLU A 367 0.24 11.90 -19.93
N LEU A 368 1.48 11.52 -19.61
CA LEU A 368 2.68 12.00 -20.29
C LEU A 368 2.62 11.67 -21.78
N TYR A 369 2.29 10.43 -22.16
CA TYR A 369 2.17 10.02 -23.56
C TYR A 369 1.20 10.89 -24.36
N LYS A 370 0.06 11.28 -23.77
CA LYS A 370 -0.95 12.12 -24.43
C LYS A 370 -0.58 13.61 -24.46
N LYS A 371 0.37 14.05 -23.63
CA LYS A 371 0.66 15.48 -23.37
C LYS A 371 2.12 15.87 -23.60
N PRO A 372 2.65 15.77 -24.84
CA PRO A 372 3.94 16.38 -25.19
C PRO A 372 4.09 17.86 -24.81
N SER A 373 2.98 18.60 -24.79
CA SER A 373 2.94 20.00 -24.40
C SER A 373 3.45 20.26 -22.98
N PHE A 374 3.35 19.30 -22.06
CA PHE A 374 3.80 19.48 -20.67
C PHE A 374 5.28 19.85 -20.58
N TYR A 375 6.15 19.03 -21.16
CA TYR A 375 7.58 19.31 -21.19
C TYR A 375 7.88 20.61 -21.95
N LYS A 376 7.22 20.83 -23.10
CA LYS A 376 7.45 22.02 -23.94
C LYS A 376 7.12 23.31 -23.19
N ASN A 377 6.01 23.32 -22.44
CA ASN A 377 5.58 24.47 -21.65
C ASN A 377 6.53 24.73 -20.47
N ILE A 378 6.95 23.68 -19.76
CA ILE A 378 7.90 23.80 -18.65
C ILE A 378 9.28 24.29 -19.15
N ALA A 379 9.78 23.74 -20.26
CA ALA A 379 11.05 24.15 -20.85
C ALA A 379 11.00 25.60 -21.35
N LYS A 380 9.88 26.02 -21.95
CA LYS A 380 9.66 27.42 -22.35
C LYS A 380 9.65 28.34 -21.13
N TRP A 381 8.94 27.95 -20.07
CA TRP A 381 8.90 28.71 -18.82
C TRP A 381 10.30 28.83 -18.19
N LEU A 382 11.06 27.74 -18.09
CA LEU A 382 12.39 27.76 -17.48
C LEU A 382 13.36 28.64 -18.26
N ARG A 383 13.30 28.60 -19.60
CA ARG A 383 14.08 29.51 -20.45
C ARG A 383 13.73 30.97 -20.16
N ASN A 384 12.45 31.29 -20.05
CA ASN A 384 12.03 32.65 -19.70
C ASN A 384 12.54 33.08 -18.32
N GLU A 385 12.53 32.21 -17.30
CA GLU A 385 13.10 32.52 -15.99
C GLU A 385 14.62 32.78 -16.05
N ASN A 386 15.35 31.99 -16.84
CA ASN A 386 16.79 32.23 -17.06
C ASN A 386 17.03 33.58 -17.77
N ASP A 387 16.25 33.88 -18.80
CA ASP A 387 16.38 35.09 -19.63
C ASP A 387 15.90 36.37 -18.92
N THR A 388 15.13 36.25 -17.83
CA THR A 388 14.56 37.38 -17.10
C THR A 388 15.05 37.42 -15.65
N THR A 389 14.52 36.56 -14.78
CA THR A 389 14.81 36.52 -13.34
C THR A 389 16.30 36.33 -13.04
N TYR A 390 16.98 35.49 -13.80
CA TYR A 390 18.39 35.11 -13.57
C TYR A 390 19.34 35.61 -14.69
N ALA A 391 18.92 36.59 -15.49
CA ALA A 391 19.72 37.09 -16.61
C ALA A 391 21.09 37.62 -16.17
N ASN A 392 21.13 38.27 -15.00
CA ASN A 392 22.34 38.88 -14.43
C ASN A 392 23.07 37.97 -13.43
N GLU A 393 22.61 36.72 -13.25
CA GLU A 393 23.23 35.73 -12.37
C GLU A 393 23.37 34.39 -13.14
N PRO A 394 24.24 34.30 -14.16
CA PRO A 394 24.37 33.11 -15.01
C PRO A 394 24.61 31.84 -14.21
N GLU A 395 25.31 31.96 -13.09
CA GLU A 395 25.58 30.84 -12.20
C GLU A 395 24.37 30.32 -11.43
N ASN A 396 23.32 31.12 -11.30
CA ASN A 396 22.05 30.74 -10.69
C ASN A 396 21.01 30.28 -11.73
N GLN A 397 21.35 30.27 -13.02
CA GLN A 397 20.47 29.78 -14.08
C GLN A 397 20.34 28.25 -14.04
N ALA A 398 19.14 27.77 -14.35
CA ALA A 398 18.88 26.35 -14.43
C ALA A 398 19.34 25.77 -15.77
N ASN A 399 19.80 24.52 -15.77
CA ASN A 399 20.30 23.84 -16.95
C ASN A 399 19.15 23.18 -17.75
N LEU A 400 18.94 23.61 -19.00
CA LEU A 400 17.90 23.07 -19.89
C LEU A 400 18.17 21.62 -20.33
N ASN A 401 19.42 21.18 -20.39
CA ASN A 401 19.76 19.78 -20.67
C ASN A 401 19.46 18.90 -19.46
N ALA A 402 19.78 19.36 -18.25
CA ALA A 402 19.40 18.66 -17.01
C ALA A 402 17.88 18.51 -16.89
N LEU A 403 17.12 19.54 -17.28
CA LEU A 403 15.66 19.48 -17.39
C LEU A 403 15.19 18.37 -18.36
N LYS A 404 15.80 18.28 -19.56
CA LYS A 404 15.47 17.24 -20.54
C LYS A 404 15.78 15.84 -20.00
N ASN A 405 16.97 15.66 -19.43
CA ASN A 405 17.41 14.39 -18.86
C ASN A 405 16.49 13.94 -17.71
N ARG A 406 16.08 14.89 -16.85
CA ARG A 406 15.10 14.61 -15.80
C ARG A 406 13.74 14.22 -16.36
N TYR A 407 13.29 14.88 -17.42
CA TYR A 407 12.03 14.52 -18.08
C TYR A 407 12.11 13.12 -18.70
N HIS A 408 13.25 12.77 -19.27
CA HIS A 408 13.51 11.43 -19.78
C HIS A 408 13.51 10.39 -18.66
N GLN A 409 14.11 10.69 -17.50
CA GLN A 409 14.04 9.83 -16.32
C GLN A 409 12.60 9.61 -15.87
N VAL A 410 11.83 10.69 -15.67
CA VAL A 410 10.40 10.62 -15.26
C VAL A 410 9.58 9.82 -16.28
N TRP A 411 9.80 10.06 -17.58
CA TRP A 411 9.18 9.32 -18.66
C TRP A 411 9.46 7.82 -18.55
N ARG A 412 10.74 7.42 -18.50
CA ARG A 412 11.17 6.03 -18.34
C ARG A 412 10.54 5.41 -17.09
N ASP A 413 10.69 6.07 -15.96
CA ASP A 413 10.32 5.52 -14.66
C ASP A 413 8.79 5.38 -14.50
N SER A 414 7.99 6.17 -15.23
CA SER A 414 6.54 6.03 -15.26
C SER A 414 6.03 4.70 -15.87
N TYR A 415 6.86 4.01 -16.66
CA TYR A 415 6.53 2.68 -17.22
C TYR A 415 6.95 1.51 -16.30
N THR A 416 7.65 1.79 -15.19
CA THR A 416 8.26 0.77 -14.32
C THR A 416 7.28 -0.29 -13.86
N LEU A 417 6.11 0.12 -13.34
CA LEU A 417 5.12 -0.83 -12.80
C LEU A 417 4.50 -1.70 -13.89
N LYS A 418 4.27 -1.15 -15.09
CA LYS A 418 3.75 -1.91 -16.24
C LYS A 418 4.77 -2.95 -16.71
N LEU A 419 6.05 -2.55 -16.82
CA LEU A 419 7.12 -3.46 -17.21
C LEU A 419 7.38 -4.52 -16.13
N LYS A 420 7.31 -4.15 -14.85
CA LYS A 420 7.45 -5.08 -13.73
C LYS A 420 6.35 -6.14 -13.77
N ALA A 421 5.09 -5.74 -13.95
CA ALA A 421 3.97 -6.66 -14.07
C ALA A 421 4.17 -7.64 -15.24
N LEU A 422 4.54 -7.13 -16.43
CA LEU A 422 4.82 -8.00 -17.59
C LEU A 422 5.97 -8.98 -17.34
N ARG A 423 7.00 -8.55 -16.59
CA ARG A 423 8.15 -9.38 -16.23
C ARG A 423 7.78 -10.44 -15.18
N ASP A 424 6.99 -10.06 -14.18
CA ASP A 424 6.42 -11.00 -13.20
C ASP A 424 5.55 -12.05 -13.89
N ASP A 425 4.70 -11.62 -14.82
CA ASP A 425 3.82 -12.48 -15.63
C ASP A 425 4.63 -13.46 -16.48
N ALA A 426 5.71 -13.01 -17.11
CA ALA A 426 6.62 -13.88 -17.86
C ALA A 426 7.27 -14.94 -16.95
N ILE A 427 7.80 -14.55 -15.79
CA ILE A 427 8.38 -15.51 -14.82
C ILE A 427 7.33 -16.50 -14.31
N ASN A 428 6.11 -16.03 -14.03
CA ASN A 428 5.01 -16.87 -13.58
C ASN A 428 4.63 -17.89 -14.64
N LEU A 429 4.56 -17.47 -15.91
CA LEU A 429 4.31 -18.34 -17.05
C LEU A 429 5.43 -19.37 -17.22
N THR A 430 6.71 -18.96 -17.16
CA THR A 430 7.85 -19.88 -17.21
C THR A 430 7.80 -20.88 -16.05
N SER A 431 7.44 -20.44 -14.84
CA SER A 431 7.27 -21.34 -13.69
C SER A 431 6.12 -22.33 -13.89
N ALA A 432 4.99 -21.88 -14.46
CA ALA A 432 3.86 -22.75 -14.77
C ALA A 432 4.23 -23.83 -15.79
N ILE A 433 4.93 -23.47 -16.88
CA ILE A 433 5.44 -24.44 -17.86
C ILE A 433 6.49 -25.36 -17.23
N CYS A 434 7.37 -24.84 -16.38
CA CYS A 434 8.38 -25.64 -15.67
C CYS A 434 7.74 -26.73 -14.80
N LYS A 435 6.64 -26.42 -14.11
CA LYS A 435 5.87 -27.41 -13.32
C LYS A 435 5.16 -28.45 -14.18
N LEU A 436 4.72 -28.08 -15.38
CA LEU A 436 4.16 -29.03 -16.35
C LEU A 436 5.24 -29.96 -16.90
N ALA A 437 6.47 -29.46 -17.05
CA ALA A 437 7.61 -30.23 -17.53
C ALA A 437 8.28 -31.06 -16.43
N THR A 438 8.26 -30.62 -15.17
CA THR A 438 9.06 -31.25 -14.10
C THR A 438 8.29 -31.32 -12.80
N LYS A 439 8.33 -32.48 -12.12
CA LYS A 439 7.63 -32.68 -10.84
C LYS A 439 8.15 -31.79 -9.70
N ASN A 440 9.40 -31.34 -9.77
CA ASN A 440 10.08 -30.57 -8.71
C ASN A 440 10.65 -29.21 -9.18
N GLY A 441 10.36 -28.78 -10.41
CA GLY A 441 10.90 -27.54 -10.95
C GLY A 441 10.42 -26.32 -10.17
N LYS A 442 11.38 -25.51 -9.72
CA LYS A 442 11.14 -24.22 -9.10
C LYS A 442 11.99 -23.17 -9.78
N ILE A 443 11.37 -22.03 -10.04
CA ILE A 443 12.04 -20.80 -10.45
C ILE A 443 11.96 -19.87 -9.26
N GLU A 444 13.11 -19.42 -8.77
CA GLU A 444 13.16 -18.44 -7.69
C GLU A 444 12.61 -17.10 -8.19
N LYS A 445 11.69 -16.51 -7.42
CA LYS A 445 11.15 -15.19 -7.72
C LYS A 445 11.97 -14.12 -7.01
N PRO A 446 12.34 -13.03 -7.69
CA PRO A 446 13.09 -11.95 -7.07
C PRO A 446 12.23 -11.19 -6.05
N VAL A 447 12.82 -10.84 -4.90
CA VAL A 447 12.22 -9.92 -3.92
C VAL A 447 12.40 -8.48 -4.42
N SER A 448 11.32 -7.72 -4.53
CA SER A 448 11.32 -6.32 -4.96
C SER A 448 10.86 -5.38 -3.85
N LYS A 449 11.31 -4.12 -3.88
CA LYS A 449 10.75 -3.08 -2.99
C LYS A 449 9.33 -2.68 -3.40
N GLU A 450 8.57 -2.16 -2.46
CA GLU A 450 7.28 -1.53 -2.70
C GLU A 450 7.41 -0.01 -2.94
N ILE A 451 6.41 0.60 -3.58
CA ILE A 451 6.38 2.05 -3.84
C ILE A 451 6.26 2.84 -2.52
N SER A 452 5.63 2.24 -1.52
CA SER A 452 5.46 2.76 -0.17
C SER A 452 6.75 2.75 0.66
N ASP A 453 7.82 2.10 0.18
CA ASP A 453 9.10 2.04 0.88
C ASP A 453 9.82 3.40 0.81
N ASP A 454 9.98 4.06 1.96
CA ASP A 454 10.65 5.37 2.06
C ASP A 454 12.14 5.30 1.71
N SER A 455 12.75 4.11 1.69
CA SER A 455 14.13 3.89 1.24
C SER A 455 14.26 3.65 -0.27
N LEU A 456 13.17 3.77 -1.04
CA LEU A 456 13.18 3.67 -2.49
C LEU A 456 13.83 4.93 -3.11
N ILE A 457 15.04 4.76 -3.63
CA ILE A 457 15.85 5.83 -4.23
C ILE A 457 15.95 5.72 -5.76
N SER A 458 15.43 4.63 -6.34
CA SER A 458 15.55 4.34 -7.77
C SER A 458 14.42 3.43 -8.24
N ALA A 459 13.88 3.71 -9.43
CA ALA A 459 12.88 2.85 -10.08
C ALA A 459 13.39 1.42 -10.32
N LEU A 460 14.71 1.23 -10.49
CA LEU A 460 15.31 -0.10 -10.68
C LEU A 460 15.01 -1.03 -9.50
N GLN A 461 14.96 -0.49 -8.27
CA GLN A 461 14.71 -1.27 -7.06
C GLN A 461 13.28 -1.86 -6.99
N LEU A 462 12.33 -1.30 -7.76
CA LEU A 462 10.99 -1.86 -7.90
C LEU A 462 10.97 -3.15 -8.72
N PHE A 463 11.99 -3.42 -9.55
CA PHE A 463 12.09 -4.69 -10.26
C PHE A 463 12.63 -5.83 -9.38
N GLY A 464 13.28 -5.52 -8.25
CA GLY A 464 13.99 -6.51 -7.44
C GLY A 464 15.28 -6.99 -8.11
N SER A 465 15.65 -8.25 -7.92
CA SER A 465 16.74 -8.88 -8.68
C SER A 465 16.34 -9.05 -10.14
N LEU A 466 17.20 -8.56 -11.04
CA LEU A 466 17.13 -8.76 -12.50
C LEU A 466 18.19 -9.78 -12.96
N GLU A 467 18.53 -10.74 -12.11
CA GLU A 467 19.41 -11.86 -12.46
C GLU A 467 18.68 -12.87 -13.35
N ASN A 468 19.47 -13.58 -14.17
CA ASN A 468 18.92 -14.59 -15.07
C ASN A 468 18.26 -15.72 -14.27
N ILE A 469 17.06 -16.10 -14.69
CA ILE A 469 16.40 -17.29 -14.18
C ILE A 469 17.03 -18.54 -14.80
N SER A 470 17.18 -19.58 -13.99
CA SER A 470 17.60 -20.93 -14.40
C SER A 470 16.59 -21.97 -13.94
N VAL A 471 16.54 -23.10 -14.64
CA VAL A 471 15.71 -24.26 -14.25
C VAL A 471 16.58 -25.22 -13.45
N ASN A 472 16.41 -25.22 -12.12
CA ASN A 472 17.18 -26.09 -11.21
C ASN A 472 16.46 -27.43 -10.99
N ALA A 473 16.29 -28.25 -12.04
CA ALA A 473 15.70 -29.59 -11.90
C ALA A 473 16.22 -30.57 -12.97
N GLU A 474 16.33 -31.85 -12.62
CA GLU A 474 16.41 -32.94 -13.61
C GLU A 474 15.11 -32.93 -14.43
N LEU A 475 15.22 -32.54 -15.70
CA LEU A 475 14.09 -32.44 -16.62
C LEU A 475 13.54 -33.85 -16.87
N CYS A 476 12.32 -34.13 -16.41
CA CYS A 476 11.66 -35.43 -16.59
C CYS A 476 11.02 -35.61 -17.98
N VAL A 477 11.16 -34.62 -18.87
CA VAL A 477 10.60 -34.64 -20.23
C VAL A 477 11.74 -34.81 -21.23
N ASP A 478 11.47 -35.58 -22.28
CA ASP A 478 12.32 -35.69 -23.45
C ASP A 478 12.56 -34.29 -24.06
N GLU A 479 13.82 -33.99 -24.38
CA GLU A 479 14.29 -32.72 -24.95
C GLU A 479 13.59 -32.40 -26.29
N GLU A 480 13.06 -33.42 -26.97
CA GLU A 480 12.34 -33.24 -28.23
C GLU A 480 10.89 -32.77 -28.08
N THR A 481 10.32 -32.78 -26.88
CA THR A 481 8.92 -32.38 -26.67
C THR A 481 8.69 -30.88 -26.87
N LEU A 482 7.52 -30.52 -27.43
CA LEU A 482 7.11 -29.13 -27.61
C LEU A 482 7.10 -28.35 -26.28
N LEU A 483 6.76 -29.02 -25.18
CA LEU A 483 6.72 -28.41 -23.85
C LEU A 483 8.12 -28.07 -23.32
N TYR A 484 9.12 -28.94 -23.57
CA TYR A 484 10.52 -28.66 -23.24
C TYR A 484 11.05 -27.47 -24.05
N LYS A 485 10.80 -27.47 -25.36
CA LYS A 485 11.18 -26.36 -26.25
C LYS A 485 10.54 -25.04 -25.81
N ALA A 486 9.24 -25.06 -25.49
CA ALA A 486 8.53 -23.90 -24.95
C ALA A 486 9.14 -23.40 -23.63
N LEU A 487 9.53 -24.30 -22.72
CA LEU A 487 10.19 -23.93 -21.47
C LEU A 487 11.51 -23.20 -21.72
N MET A 488 12.39 -23.76 -22.56
CA MET A 488 13.70 -23.17 -22.86
C MET A 488 13.56 -21.82 -23.56
N LEU A 489 12.65 -21.70 -24.53
CA LEU A 489 12.34 -20.43 -25.18
C LEU A 489 11.78 -19.39 -24.20
N LEU A 490 10.92 -19.77 -23.26
CA LEU A 490 10.38 -18.87 -22.23
C LEU A 490 11.46 -18.41 -21.23
N VAL A 491 12.39 -19.29 -20.87
CA VAL A 491 13.56 -18.94 -20.04
C VAL A 491 14.40 -17.89 -20.76
N ASP A 492 14.75 -18.12 -22.02
CA ASP A 492 15.56 -17.19 -22.81
C ASP A 492 14.83 -15.86 -23.06
N PHE A 493 13.54 -15.90 -23.42
CA PHE A 493 12.68 -14.72 -23.52
C PHE A 493 12.70 -13.90 -22.23
N THR A 494 12.49 -14.55 -21.08
CA THR A 494 12.44 -13.88 -19.78
C THR A 494 13.79 -13.27 -19.42
N ASN A 495 14.89 -13.98 -19.65
CA ASN A 495 16.23 -13.48 -19.38
C ASN A 495 16.60 -12.29 -20.26
N LYS A 496 16.32 -12.35 -21.57
CA LYS A 496 16.52 -11.21 -22.48
C LYS A 496 15.63 -10.02 -22.11
N PHE A 497 14.40 -10.26 -21.66
CA PHE A 497 13.53 -9.20 -21.18
C PHE A 497 14.12 -8.49 -19.96
N GLN A 498 14.55 -9.25 -18.95
CA GLN A 498 15.18 -8.72 -17.74
C GLN A 498 16.46 -7.93 -18.07
N GLN A 499 17.31 -8.45 -18.96
CA GLN A 499 18.53 -7.76 -19.37
C GLN A 499 18.23 -6.45 -20.12
N THR A 500 17.19 -6.43 -20.95
CA THR A 500 16.74 -5.22 -21.66
C THR A 500 16.29 -4.13 -20.68
N ILE A 501 15.50 -4.52 -19.66
CA ILE A 501 15.11 -3.61 -18.57
C ILE A 501 16.36 -3.11 -17.82
N LYS A 502 17.22 -4.04 -17.38
CA LYS A 502 18.42 -3.75 -16.59
C LYS A 502 19.31 -2.70 -17.28
N ASN A 503 19.66 -2.94 -18.55
CA ASN A 503 20.53 -2.06 -19.33
C ASN A 503 20.04 -0.60 -19.41
N TYR A 504 18.72 -0.40 -19.46
CA TYR A 504 18.12 0.93 -19.61
C TYR A 504 17.85 1.62 -18.26
N TYR A 505 17.44 0.86 -17.24
CA TYR A 505 17.13 1.40 -15.91
C TYR A 505 18.37 1.59 -15.01
N GLU A 506 19.49 0.93 -15.30
CA GLU A 506 20.77 1.18 -14.60
C GLU A 506 21.41 2.54 -14.96
N LYS A 507 21.01 3.13 -16.09
CA LYS A 507 21.52 4.45 -16.51
C LYS A 507 21.07 5.54 -15.52
N LYS A 508 22.03 6.34 -15.05
CA LYS A 508 21.77 7.52 -14.22
C LYS A 508 21.13 8.63 -15.06
N CYS A 509 20.42 9.54 -14.38
CA CYS A 509 19.72 10.65 -15.03
C CYS A 509 20.64 11.45 -15.98
N ASP A 510 21.86 11.79 -15.54
CA ASP A 510 22.76 12.63 -16.33
C ASP A 510 23.31 11.93 -17.58
N ASP A 511 23.32 10.60 -17.57
CA ASP A 511 23.81 9.76 -18.67
C ASP A 511 22.69 9.34 -19.64
N LEU A 512 21.43 9.66 -19.36
CA LEU A 512 20.29 9.27 -20.19
C LEU A 512 20.25 10.05 -21.50
N THR A 513 20.18 9.35 -22.62
CA THR A 513 20.09 9.95 -23.96
C THR A 513 18.93 9.39 -24.76
N ASP A 514 18.46 10.16 -25.76
CA ASP A 514 17.45 9.70 -26.72
C ASP A 514 17.85 8.36 -27.40
N VAL A 515 19.15 8.10 -27.56
CA VAL A 515 19.70 6.86 -28.14
C VAL A 515 19.47 5.67 -27.22
N ASP A 516 19.59 5.85 -25.90
CA ASP A 516 19.34 4.78 -24.93
C ASP A 516 17.88 4.31 -24.98
N ASN A 517 16.93 5.26 -25.02
CA ASN A 517 15.51 4.91 -25.17
C ASN A 517 15.22 4.23 -26.51
N HIS A 518 15.81 4.73 -27.60
CA HIS A 518 15.65 4.14 -28.92
C HIS A 518 16.16 2.68 -28.96
N ASN A 519 17.31 2.42 -28.35
CA ASN A 519 17.86 1.08 -28.23
C ASN A 519 16.98 0.18 -27.35
N PHE A 520 16.47 0.68 -26.23
CA PHE A 520 15.54 -0.04 -25.36
C PHE A 520 14.26 -0.45 -26.10
N VAL A 521 13.62 0.50 -26.79
CA VAL A 521 12.39 0.25 -27.57
C VAL A 521 12.65 -0.78 -28.68
N ARG A 522 13.76 -0.65 -29.41
CA ARG A 522 14.15 -1.61 -30.46
C ARG A 522 14.41 -3.01 -29.90
N GLN A 523 15.09 -3.12 -28.76
CA GLN A 523 15.36 -4.42 -28.12
C GLN A 523 14.07 -5.11 -27.68
N LEU A 524 13.09 -4.36 -27.16
CA LEU A 524 11.77 -4.91 -26.83
C LEU A 524 10.96 -5.31 -28.06
N GLU A 525 11.04 -4.54 -29.14
CA GLU A 525 10.40 -4.87 -30.42
C GLU A 525 10.99 -6.16 -31.01
N GLN A 526 12.32 -6.25 -31.04
CA GLN A 526 13.05 -7.45 -31.47
C GLN A 526 12.70 -8.66 -30.58
N LEU A 527 12.66 -8.48 -29.25
CA LEU A 527 12.24 -9.53 -28.32
C LEU A 527 10.83 -10.05 -28.63
N CYS A 528 9.89 -9.19 -29.02
CA CYS A 528 8.57 -9.65 -29.44
C CYS A 528 8.65 -10.44 -30.74
N GLY A 529 9.39 -9.94 -31.74
CA GLY A 529 9.51 -10.57 -33.06
C GLY A 529 10.22 -11.93 -33.03
N ASP A 530 11.30 -12.05 -32.25
CA ASP A 530 12.14 -13.24 -32.19
C ASP A 530 11.42 -14.44 -31.55
N TYR A 531 10.46 -14.21 -30.63
CA TYR A 531 9.85 -15.28 -29.84
C TYR A 531 8.37 -15.54 -30.10
N GLU A 532 7.61 -14.57 -30.61
CA GLU A 532 6.15 -14.68 -30.67
C GLU A 532 5.67 -15.91 -31.45
N TYR A 533 6.18 -16.12 -32.66
CA TYR A 533 5.74 -17.23 -33.51
C TYR A 533 6.15 -18.59 -32.93
N GLU A 534 7.44 -18.73 -32.57
CA GLU A 534 8.00 -20.00 -32.12
C GLU A 534 7.42 -20.45 -30.77
N LEU A 535 7.22 -19.53 -29.83
CA LEU A 535 6.55 -19.86 -28.57
C LEU A 535 5.08 -20.19 -28.77
N MET A 536 4.37 -19.50 -29.66
CA MET A 536 2.97 -19.83 -29.96
C MET A 536 2.80 -21.22 -30.59
N GLU A 537 3.70 -21.61 -31.49
CA GLU A 537 3.72 -22.94 -32.09
C GLU A 537 3.98 -24.03 -31.04
N ASN A 538 4.99 -23.83 -30.18
CA ASN A 538 5.34 -24.81 -29.14
C ASN A 538 4.33 -24.85 -27.97
N LEU A 539 3.58 -23.76 -27.72
CA LEU A 539 2.51 -23.70 -26.70
C LEU A 539 1.13 -24.11 -27.23
N ALA A 540 0.97 -24.45 -28.51
CA ALA A 540 -0.33 -24.67 -29.14
C ALA A 540 -1.21 -25.72 -28.42
N GLN A 541 -0.60 -26.72 -27.79
CA GLN A 541 -1.30 -27.77 -27.04
C GLN A 541 -1.61 -27.38 -25.57
N ALA A 542 -1.05 -26.27 -25.08
CA ALA A 542 -1.21 -25.74 -23.73
C ALA A 542 -2.02 -24.43 -23.77
N THR A 543 -3.34 -24.54 -23.99
CA THR A 543 -4.23 -23.39 -24.27
C THR A 543 -4.20 -22.28 -23.21
N THR A 544 -4.07 -22.60 -21.92
CA THR A 544 -4.00 -21.58 -20.86
C THR A 544 -2.66 -20.81 -20.89
N PRO A 545 -1.49 -21.48 -20.85
CA PRO A 545 -0.20 -20.83 -21.08
C PRO A 545 -0.08 -20.04 -22.39
N ALA A 546 -0.62 -20.56 -23.50
CA ALA A 546 -0.61 -19.87 -24.79
C ALA A 546 -1.37 -18.54 -24.73
N ASN A 547 -2.58 -18.54 -24.16
CA ASN A 547 -3.38 -17.32 -24.00
C ASN A 547 -2.68 -16.27 -23.13
N GLU A 548 -1.98 -16.73 -22.09
CA GLU A 548 -1.23 -15.83 -21.20
C GLU A 548 -0.01 -15.23 -21.92
N PHE A 549 0.71 -16.02 -22.71
CA PHE A 549 1.80 -15.51 -23.54
C PHE A 549 1.32 -14.48 -24.57
N VAL A 550 0.20 -14.74 -25.26
CA VAL A 550 -0.43 -13.77 -26.19
C VAL A 550 -0.73 -12.46 -25.47
N ARG A 551 -1.26 -12.53 -24.24
CA ARG A 551 -1.54 -11.34 -23.43
C ARG A 551 -0.26 -10.55 -23.15
N ILE A 552 0.80 -11.22 -22.69
CA ILE A 552 2.10 -10.60 -22.40
C ILE A 552 2.66 -9.91 -23.64
N ILE A 553 2.73 -10.61 -24.78
CA ILE A 553 3.27 -10.06 -26.04
C ILE A 553 2.46 -8.85 -26.51
N ARG A 554 1.12 -8.92 -26.47
CA ARG A 554 0.26 -7.80 -26.87
C ARG A 554 0.49 -6.57 -26.00
N GLU A 555 0.58 -6.74 -24.69
CA GLU A 555 0.82 -5.63 -23.77
C GLU A 555 2.25 -5.08 -23.90
N LEU A 556 3.24 -5.91 -24.20
CA LEU A 556 4.61 -5.50 -24.46
C LEU A 556 4.73 -4.69 -25.77
N LYS A 557 4.12 -5.15 -26.87
CA LYS A 557 4.03 -4.40 -28.13
C LYS A 557 3.38 -3.03 -27.95
N GLN A 558 2.33 -2.95 -27.15
CA GLN A 558 1.71 -1.66 -26.82
C GLN A 558 2.69 -0.76 -26.03
N CYS A 559 3.45 -1.33 -25.10
CA CYS A 559 4.47 -0.60 -24.35
C CYS A 559 5.58 -0.05 -25.28
N VAL A 560 6.03 -0.85 -26.26
CA VAL A 560 7.02 -0.45 -27.28
C VAL A 560 6.53 0.76 -28.07
N GLN A 561 5.28 0.74 -28.51
CA GLN A 561 4.68 1.87 -29.25
C GLN A 561 4.60 3.14 -28.40
N GLN A 562 4.28 2.99 -27.10
CA GLN A 562 4.06 4.13 -26.21
C GLN A 562 5.35 4.71 -25.63
N ALA A 563 6.38 3.89 -25.39
CA ALA A 563 7.57 4.30 -24.63
C ALA A 563 8.61 5.09 -25.46
N ASN A 564 8.37 5.35 -26.74
CA ASN A 564 9.30 6.07 -27.62
C ASN A 564 9.38 7.56 -27.27
N PHE A 565 10.40 7.93 -26.50
CA PHE A 565 10.59 9.26 -25.94
C PHE A 565 10.87 10.33 -26.99
N LYS A 566 11.67 10.00 -28.02
CA LYS A 566 12.00 10.97 -29.07
C LYS A 566 10.78 11.31 -29.91
N VAL A 567 9.98 10.29 -30.28
CA VAL A 567 8.71 10.50 -30.99
C VAL A 567 7.76 11.35 -30.14
N HIS A 568 7.65 11.05 -28.85
CA HIS A 568 6.88 11.85 -27.90
C HIS A 568 7.27 13.35 -27.94
N LEU A 569 8.56 13.67 -27.88
CA LEU A 569 9.01 15.07 -27.91
C LEU A 569 8.72 15.78 -29.25
N LEU A 570 8.71 15.05 -30.36
CA LEU A 570 8.50 15.60 -31.71
C LEU A 570 7.02 15.75 -32.09
N THR A 571 6.11 15.19 -31.32
CA THR A 571 4.66 15.19 -31.61
C THR A 571 3.91 16.28 -30.84
N THR A 572 2.67 16.52 -31.25
CA THR A 572 1.70 17.40 -30.57
C THR A 572 0.68 16.57 -29.80
N ASP A 573 0.03 17.17 -28.79
CA ASP A 573 -1.05 16.53 -28.02
C ASP A 573 -2.17 15.99 -28.93
N GLU A 574 -2.50 16.72 -30.01
CA GLU A 574 -3.52 16.30 -30.97
C GLU A 574 -3.11 15.05 -31.75
N GLN A 575 -1.86 15.00 -32.23
CA GLN A 575 -1.33 13.82 -32.92
C GLN A 575 -1.31 12.60 -32.00
N MET A 576 -0.96 12.76 -30.73
CA MET A 576 -0.94 11.67 -29.75
C MET A 576 -2.33 11.18 -29.34
N ARG A 577 -3.35 12.06 -29.36
CA ARG A 577 -4.76 11.67 -29.15
C ARG A 577 -5.32 10.81 -30.29
N ASN A 578 -4.86 11.03 -31.51
CA ASN A 578 -5.35 10.33 -32.71
C ASN A 578 -4.73 8.93 -32.90
N VAL A 579 -3.64 8.60 -32.20
CA VAL A 579 -3.11 7.24 -32.14
C VAL A 579 -4.09 6.39 -31.32
N HIS A 580 -4.88 5.54 -31.98
CA HIS A 580 -5.78 4.60 -31.31
C HIS A 580 -4.97 3.69 -30.37
N THR A 581 -4.98 4.01 -29.08
CA THR A 581 -4.56 3.08 -28.03
C THR A 581 -5.74 2.17 -27.70
N SER A 582 -6.25 1.43 -28.69
CA SER A 582 -7.36 0.50 -28.52
C SER A 582 -6.89 -0.74 -27.78
N ILE A 583 -6.79 -0.62 -26.46
CA ILE A 583 -7.20 -1.68 -25.56
C ILE A 583 -8.05 -0.97 -24.51
N ASP A 584 -9.34 -0.81 -24.79
CA ASP A 584 -10.30 -0.86 -23.71
C ASP A 584 -10.04 -2.20 -23.04
N LYS A 585 -9.34 -2.19 -21.90
CA LYS A 585 -9.44 -3.33 -20.99
C LYS A 585 -10.92 -3.32 -20.65
N GLU A 586 -11.68 -4.26 -21.21
CA GLU A 586 -13.05 -4.51 -20.81
C GLU A 586 -12.99 -4.79 -19.30
N VAL A 587 -13.23 -3.76 -18.50
CA VAL A 587 -13.26 -3.85 -17.04
C VAL A 587 -14.51 -4.62 -16.74
N LEU A 588 -14.32 -5.93 -16.56
CA LEU A 588 -15.42 -6.82 -16.25
C LEU A 588 -16.13 -6.29 -14.99
N PRO A 589 -17.47 -6.37 -14.92
CA PRO A 589 -18.21 -5.95 -13.74
C PRO A 589 -17.63 -6.57 -12.47
N LEU A 590 -17.67 -5.85 -11.36
CA LEU A 590 -17.15 -6.31 -10.06
C LEU A 590 -17.63 -7.71 -9.69
N THR A 591 -18.90 -8.01 -9.97
CA THR A 591 -19.57 -9.27 -9.66
C THR A 591 -19.36 -10.36 -10.71
N HIS A 592 -18.56 -10.10 -11.75
CA HIS A 592 -18.27 -11.09 -12.78
C HIS A 592 -17.45 -12.26 -12.20
N ALA A 593 -17.82 -13.50 -12.54
CA ALA A 593 -17.21 -14.71 -11.97
C ALA A 593 -15.67 -14.75 -12.11
N LYS A 594 -15.14 -14.26 -13.23
CA LYS A 594 -13.69 -14.14 -13.45
C LYS A 594 -13.00 -13.17 -12.46
N VAL A 595 -13.64 -12.05 -12.13
CA VAL A 595 -13.11 -11.05 -11.19
C VAL A 595 -13.09 -11.64 -9.78
N ILE A 596 -14.18 -12.26 -9.36
CA ILE A 596 -14.29 -12.93 -8.06
C ILE A 596 -13.25 -14.06 -7.92
N LYS A 597 -13.05 -14.84 -8.99
CA LYS A 597 -12.04 -15.90 -9.02
C LYS A 597 -10.62 -15.35 -8.90
N GLN A 598 -10.27 -14.35 -9.70
CA GLN A 598 -8.95 -13.71 -9.61
C GLN A 598 -8.73 -13.10 -8.23
N TYR A 599 -9.77 -12.50 -7.64
CA TYR A 599 -9.68 -11.88 -6.33
C TYR A 599 -9.33 -12.89 -5.26
N LYS A 600 -10.07 -14.00 -5.16
CA LYS A 600 -9.81 -15.00 -4.11
C LYS A 600 -8.43 -15.65 -4.27
N GLU A 601 -8.01 -15.95 -5.50
CA GLU A 601 -6.67 -16.50 -5.77
C GLU A 601 -5.56 -15.49 -5.37
N ALA A 602 -5.70 -14.22 -5.78
CA ALA A 602 -4.76 -13.16 -5.43
C ALA A 602 -4.72 -12.88 -3.92
N PHE A 603 -5.87 -12.92 -3.23
CA PHE A 603 -5.98 -12.64 -1.81
C PHE A 603 -5.18 -13.63 -0.95
N PHE A 604 -5.28 -14.93 -1.27
CA PHE A 604 -4.51 -15.96 -0.55
C PHE A 604 -3.04 -16.01 -0.97
N GLN A 605 -2.71 -15.76 -2.25
CA GLN A 605 -1.32 -15.71 -2.68
C GLN A 605 -0.60 -14.49 -2.10
N TRP A 606 -1.28 -13.35 -2.03
CA TRP A 606 -0.74 -12.10 -1.52
C TRP A 606 -0.23 -12.20 -0.08
N VAL A 607 -1.00 -12.84 0.82
CA VAL A 607 -0.58 -12.93 2.23
C VAL A 607 0.68 -13.76 2.45
N ASP A 608 1.01 -14.68 1.55
CA ASP A 608 2.28 -15.43 1.61
C ASP A 608 3.50 -14.59 1.21
N TYR A 609 3.30 -13.43 0.57
CA TYR A 609 4.38 -12.46 0.32
C TYR A 609 4.70 -11.60 1.55
N LEU A 610 3.84 -11.57 2.56
CA LEU A 610 4.08 -10.80 3.79
C LEU A 610 4.99 -11.57 4.74
N PRO A 611 5.94 -10.90 5.43
CA PRO A 611 6.59 -11.48 6.60
C PRO A 611 5.54 -11.94 7.61
N ALA A 612 5.79 -13.08 8.27
CA ALA A 612 4.83 -13.67 9.21
C ALA A 612 4.44 -12.69 10.33
N GLU A 613 5.40 -11.91 10.82
CA GLU A 613 5.20 -10.88 11.84
C GLU A 613 4.27 -9.77 11.35
N THR A 614 4.40 -9.36 10.08
CA THR A 614 3.57 -8.32 9.47
C THR A 614 2.14 -8.80 9.27
N PHE A 615 1.96 -10.02 8.76
CA PHE A 615 0.64 -10.65 8.64
C PHE A 615 -0.05 -10.77 10.00
N ASN A 616 0.67 -11.27 11.01
CA ASN A 616 0.15 -11.39 12.38
C ASN A 616 -0.27 -10.02 12.94
N GLN A 617 0.55 -8.99 12.73
CA GLN A 617 0.26 -7.63 13.17
C GLN A 617 -1.01 -7.07 12.51
N TYR A 618 -1.20 -7.27 11.19
CA TYR A 618 -2.43 -6.84 10.52
C TYR A 618 -3.67 -7.52 11.09
N ILE A 619 -3.64 -8.85 11.29
CA ILE A 619 -4.75 -9.57 11.90
C ILE A 619 -5.04 -9.04 13.32
N PHE A 620 -3.99 -8.74 14.08
CA PHE A 620 -4.11 -8.22 15.44
C PHE A 620 -4.74 -6.82 15.47
N ASP A 621 -4.29 -5.93 14.58
CA ASP A 621 -4.82 -4.59 14.46
C ASP A 621 -6.29 -4.59 14.05
N ILE A 622 -6.66 -5.44 13.09
CA ILE A 622 -8.07 -5.62 12.69
C ILE A 622 -8.89 -6.11 13.89
N ILE A 623 -8.40 -7.12 14.60
CA ILE A 623 -9.12 -7.65 15.76
C ILE A 623 -9.27 -6.59 16.86
N ASN A 624 -8.21 -5.85 17.17
CA ASN A 624 -8.17 -4.89 18.28
C ASN A 624 -8.91 -3.58 17.98
N LYS A 625 -8.75 -3.04 16.76
CA LYS A 625 -9.21 -1.70 16.40
C LYS A 625 -10.57 -1.69 15.71
N LYS A 626 -10.94 -2.80 15.04
CA LYS A 626 -12.13 -2.85 14.17
C LYS A 626 -13.16 -3.88 14.63
N TYR A 627 -12.70 -5.03 15.14
CA TYR A 627 -13.58 -6.12 15.56
C TYR A 627 -13.89 -6.17 17.07
N ALA A 628 -13.02 -5.70 17.96
CA ALA A 628 -13.28 -5.78 19.40
C ALA A 628 -14.45 -4.86 19.84
N PRO A 629 -15.37 -5.33 20.69
CA PRO A 629 -16.46 -4.50 21.23
C PRO A 629 -15.96 -3.53 22.30
N ASN A 630 -16.54 -2.33 22.38
CA ASN A 630 -16.28 -1.38 23.48
C ASN A 630 -16.77 -1.88 24.86
N MET A 631 -17.62 -2.92 24.91
CA MET A 631 -18.05 -3.59 26.13
C MET A 631 -18.02 -5.11 25.96
N GLN A 632 -17.12 -5.79 26.69
CA GLN A 632 -16.90 -7.25 26.59
C GLN A 632 -18.09 -8.10 27.07
N LEU A 633 -18.89 -7.60 28.03
CA LEU A 633 -19.95 -8.38 28.70
C LEU A 633 -21.20 -8.66 27.85
N LEU A 634 -21.41 -7.94 26.73
CA LEU A 634 -22.62 -8.05 25.89
C LEU A 634 -22.34 -8.49 24.44
N SER A 635 -21.08 -8.79 24.11
CA SER A 635 -20.71 -9.02 22.71
C SER A 635 -20.81 -10.48 22.28
N MET A 636 -21.45 -10.73 21.14
CA MET A 636 -21.45 -12.03 20.47
C MET A 636 -20.12 -12.32 19.71
N ARG A 637 -19.14 -11.40 19.74
CA ARG A 637 -17.87 -11.49 19.00
C ARG A 637 -16.83 -12.38 19.70
N LYS A 638 -17.08 -13.70 19.77
CA LYS A 638 -16.25 -14.68 20.52
C LYS A 638 -14.94 -15.10 19.84
N ARG A 639 -14.76 -14.80 18.55
CA ARG A 639 -13.62 -15.28 17.73
C ARG A 639 -12.29 -14.52 17.94
N ALA A 640 -12.29 -13.41 18.67
CA ALA A 640 -11.11 -12.55 18.81
C ALA A 640 -9.90 -13.26 19.47
N GLN A 641 -10.11 -13.91 20.62
CA GLN A 641 -9.02 -14.56 21.35
C GLN A 641 -8.57 -15.88 20.69
N PRO A 642 -9.48 -16.79 20.26
CA PRO A 642 -9.07 -18.04 19.60
C PRO A 642 -8.24 -17.80 18.33
N VAL A 643 -8.60 -16.79 17.53
CA VAL A 643 -7.83 -16.43 16.33
C VAL A 643 -6.43 -15.91 16.69
N LYS A 644 -6.32 -15.01 17.67
CA LYS A 644 -5.01 -14.50 18.10
C LYS A 644 -4.09 -15.62 18.61
N ASP A 645 -4.64 -16.50 19.45
CA ASP A 645 -3.89 -17.62 20.01
C ASP A 645 -3.40 -18.58 18.93
N TYR A 646 -4.24 -18.85 17.93
CA TYR A 646 -3.87 -19.70 16.80
C TYR A 646 -2.79 -19.05 15.94
N VAL A 647 -2.93 -17.77 15.58
CA VAL A 647 -1.97 -17.04 14.72
C VAL A 647 -0.58 -16.97 15.36
N LEU A 648 -0.50 -16.79 16.69
CA LEU A 648 0.77 -16.78 17.43
C LEU A 648 1.45 -18.16 17.51
N LYS A 649 0.66 -19.22 17.65
CA LYS A 649 1.19 -20.59 17.83
C LYS A 649 1.46 -21.31 16.52
N SER A 650 0.78 -20.92 15.44
CA SER A 650 0.86 -21.59 14.15
C SER A 650 2.19 -21.28 13.44
N THR A 651 2.84 -22.33 12.96
CA THR A 651 4.05 -22.28 12.11
C THR A 651 3.72 -22.49 10.63
N GLU A 652 2.44 -22.45 10.26
CA GLU A 652 1.97 -22.67 8.89
C GLU A 652 2.22 -21.44 8.00
N SER A 653 2.04 -21.60 6.67
CA SER A 653 2.04 -20.46 5.75
C SER A 653 0.95 -19.45 6.10
N ASN A 654 1.14 -18.18 5.76
CA ASN A 654 0.17 -17.14 6.04
C ASN A 654 -1.15 -17.41 5.32
N SER A 655 -1.12 -17.99 4.12
CA SER A 655 -2.29 -18.45 3.38
C SER A 655 -3.08 -19.52 4.12
N ASN A 656 -2.42 -20.51 4.74
CA ASN A 656 -3.08 -21.51 5.57
C ASN A 656 -3.65 -20.92 6.85
N LYS A 657 -2.90 -20.01 7.50
CA LYS A 657 -3.40 -19.28 8.68
C LYS A 657 -4.66 -18.49 8.33
N LEU A 658 -4.63 -17.73 7.24
CA LEU A 658 -5.77 -16.98 6.74
C LEU A 658 -6.93 -17.90 6.38
N ALA A 659 -6.67 -19.05 5.75
CA ALA A 659 -7.69 -20.02 5.39
C ALA A 659 -8.38 -20.60 6.64
N TYR A 660 -7.61 -20.94 7.69
CA TYR A 660 -8.19 -21.34 8.98
C TYR A 660 -9.07 -20.23 9.57
N ILE A 661 -8.60 -18.98 9.55
CA ILE A 661 -9.36 -17.84 10.07
C ILE A 661 -10.66 -17.67 9.27
N LEU A 662 -10.62 -17.66 7.94
CA LEU A 662 -11.82 -17.44 7.15
C LEU A 662 -12.78 -18.65 7.21
N GLY A 663 -12.24 -19.87 7.20
CA GLY A 663 -12.99 -21.13 7.19
C GLY A 663 -13.60 -21.52 8.54
N SER A 664 -13.04 -21.06 9.66
CA SER A 664 -13.54 -21.35 11.04
C SER A 664 -14.79 -20.55 11.44
N SER A 665 -15.34 -19.74 10.54
CA SER A 665 -16.60 -19.04 10.79
C SER A 665 -17.79 -19.98 10.58
N ASN A 666 -18.74 -19.99 11.52
CA ASN A 666 -20.04 -20.66 11.34
C ASN A 666 -21.00 -19.89 10.41
N ASP A 667 -20.63 -18.65 10.06
CA ASP A 667 -21.36 -17.78 9.14
C ASP A 667 -20.42 -17.37 8.01
N ASP A 668 -20.80 -17.67 6.77
CA ASP A 668 -20.02 -17.33 5.57
C ASP A 668 -19.92 -15.82 5.34
N GLU A 669 -20.71 -15.01 6.08
CA GLU A 669 -20.65 -13.55 6.13
C GLU A 669 -20.20 -13.02 7.51
N GLY A 670 -19.58 -13.87 8.33
CA GLY A 670 -19.27 -13.55 9.72
C GLY A 670 -18.48 -12.24 9.90
N ALA A 671 -18.83 -11.46 10.92
CA ALA A 671 -18.33 -10.08 11.09
C ALA A 671 -16.79 -9.96 11.08
N LEU A 672 -16.06 -10.93 11.64
CA LEU A 672 -14.59 -10.93 11.58
C LEU A 672 -14.07 -11.12 10.16
N ASN A 673 -14.67 -12.03 9.38
CA ASN A 673 -14.25 -12.26 7.99
C ASN A 673 -14.50 -11.00 7.14
N THR A 674 -15.62 -10.31 7.40
CA THR A 674 -15.95 -9.03 6.77
C THR A 674 -14.93 -7.95 7.10
N GLU A 675 -14.55 -7.77 8.37
CA GLU A 675 -13.49 -6.81 8.73
C GLU A 675 -12.14 -7.17 8.10
N ILE A 676 -11.78 -8.46 8.05
CA ILE A 676 -10.54 -8.92 7.41
C ILE A 676 -10.54 -8.58 5.92
N VAL A 677 -11.60 -8.93 5.20
CA VAL A 677 -11.72 -8.61 3.77
C VAL A 677 -11.72 -7.10 3.54
N ARG A 678 -12.44 -6.33 4.36
CA ARG A 678 -12.52 -4.87 4.25
C ARG A 678 -11.16 -4.20 4.42
N GLU A 679 -10.42 -4.58 5.45
CA GLU A 679 -9.19 -3.88 5.83
C GLU A 679 -7.98 -4.39 5.02
N LEU A 680 -7.94 -5.68 4.65
CA LEU A 680 -6.84 -6.24 3.87
C LEU A 680 -6.96 -5.98 2.36
N THR A 681 -8.17 -5.85 1.80
CA THR A 681 -8.34 -5.62 0.36
C THR A 681 -7.62 -4.37 -0.13
N PRO A 682 -7.79 -3.18 0.49
CA PRO A 682 -7.08 -1.98 0.07
C PRO A 682 -5.54 -2.15 0.11
N ILE A 683 -5.03 -2.90 1.08
CA ILE A 683 -3.59 -3.17 1.23
C ILE A 683 -3.12 -4.11 0.12
N MET A 684 -3.82 -5.22 -0.12
CA MET A 684 -3.54 -6.16 -1.20
C MET A 684 -3.51 -5.48 -2.56
N LEU A 685 -4.44 -4.56 -2.82
CA LEU A 685 -4.56 -3.87 -4.10
C LEU A 685 -3.41 -2.90 -4.39
N GLN A 686 -2.56 -2.58 -3.40
CA GLN A 686 -1.33 -1.81 -3.61
C GLN A 686 -0.29 -2.61 -4.41
N THR A 687 -0.31 -3.94 -4.30
CA THR A 687 0.65 -4.85 -4.95
C THR A 687 0.01 -5.80 -5.96
N ASN A 688 -1.32 -5.96 -5.95
CA ASN A 688 -2.07 -6.79 -6.89
C ASN A 688 -3.09 -5.96 -7.68
N TYR A 689 -2.75 -5.66 -8.94
CA TYR A 689 -3.59 -4.81 -9.78
C TYR A 689 -4.86 -5.54 -10.26
N MET A 690 -6.01 -5.13 -9.73
CA MET A 690 -7.33 -5.65 -10.10
C MET A 690 -8.30 -4.50 -10.43
N PRO A 691 -8.38 -4.04 -11.70
CA PRO A 691 -9.12 -2.83 -12.08
C PRO A 691 -10.54 -2.74 -11.50
N SER A 692 -11.33 -3.80 -11.66
CA SER A 692 -12.72 -3.85 -11.20
C SER A 692 -12.86 -3.71 -9.69
N VAL A 693 -11.96 -4.34 -8.93
CA VAL A 693 -11.97 -4.31 -7.45
C VAL A 693 -11.40 -2.99 -6.94
N ILE A 694 -10.34 -2.46 -7.58
CA ILE A 694 -9.76 -1.14 -7.27
C ILE A 694 -10.81 -0.05 -7.46
N SER A 695 -11.49 -0.04 -8.61
CA SER A 695 -12.56 0.92 -8.91
C SER A 695 -13.68 0.86 -7.86
N ALA A 696 -14.18 -0.34 -7.60
CA ALA A 696 -15.24 -0.56 -6.62
C ALA A 696 -14.84 -0.18 -5.19
N ASN A 697 -13.59 -0.43 -4.79
CA ASN A 697 -13.10 -0.07 -3.47
C ASN A 697 -13.03 1.45 -3.28
N LYS A 698 -12.75 2.20 -4.35
CA LYS A 698 -12.66 3.66 -4.32
C LYS A 698 -14.02 4.36 -4.33
N ASP A 699 -15.00 3.84 -5.04
CA ASP A 699 -16.34 4.44 -5.16
C ASP A 699 -17.37 3.87 -4.16
N GLY A 700 -16.94 2.96 -3.28
CA GLY A 700 -17.78 2.34 -2.26
C GLY A 700 -18.64 1.17 -2.77
N ARG A 701 -18.63 0.85 -4.06
CA ARG A 701 -19.34 -0.33 -4.59
C ARG A 701 -18.77 -1.64 -4.05
N PHE A 702 -17.50 -1.69 -3.66
CA PHE A 702 -16.91 -2.87 -3.03
C PHE A 702 -17.55 -3.11 -1.67
N GLU A 703 -17.70 -2.07 -0.85
CA GLU A 703 -18.37 -2.17 0.44
C GLU A 703 -19.83 -2.61 0.28
N GLN A 704 -20.54 -2.09 -0.73
CA GLN A 704 -21.90 -2.52 -1.05
C GLN A 704 -21.99 -4.01 -1.46
N ASN A 705 -20.90 -4.57 -1.99
CA ASN A 705 -20.83 -5.95 -2.49
C ASN A 705 -19.89 -6.83 -1.65
N ILE A 706 -19.47 -6.38 -0.46
CA ILE A 706 -18.39 -7.01 0.30
C ILE A 706 -18.74 -8.46 0.68
N THR A 707 -20.02 -8.73 0.95
CA THR A 707 -20.53 -10.06 1.27
C THR A 707 -20.26 -11.10 0.18
N ILE A 708 -20.26 -10.69 -1.10
CA ILE A 708 -19.94 -11.57 -2.23
C ILE A 708 -18.48 -12.04 -2.13
N PHE A 709 -17.57 -11.12 -1.83
CA PHE A 709 -16.15 -11.39 -1.72
C PHE A 709 -15.81 -12.18 -0.45
N VAL A 710 -16.44 -11.85 0.68
CA VAL A 710 -16.31 -12.58 1.95
C VAL A 710 -16.73 -14.04 1.78
N LYS A 711 -17.88 -14.30 1.16
CA LYS A 711 -18.32 -15.66 0.83
C LYS A 711 -17.34 -16.37 -0.09
N ALA A 712 -16.88 -15.69 -1.15
CA ALA A 712 -15.98 -16.28 -2.11
C ALA A 712 -14.65 -16.73 -1.48
N VAL A 713 -14.07 -15.93 -0.58
CA VAL A 713 -12.82 -16.31 0.12
C VAL A 713 -13.05 -17.34 1.23
N ALA A 714 -14.20 -17.31 1.93
CA ALA A 714 -14.54 -18.29 2.96
C ALA A 714 -14.79 -19.69 2.36
N SER A 715 -15.61 -19.78 1.31
CA SER A 715 -15.82 -21.05 0.59
C SER A 715 -14.54 -21.58 -0.03
N PHE A 716 -13.70 -20.69 -0.59
CA PHE A 716 -12.39 -21.07 -1.13
C PHE A 716 -11.44 -21.59 -0.05
N ALA A 717 -11.44 -20.99 1.14
CA ALA A 717 -10.68 -21.48 2.29
C ALA A 717 -11.10 -22.90 2.70
N ARG A 718 -12.41 -23.19 2.69
CA ARG A 718 -12.93 -24.52 3.04
C ARG A 718 -12.75 -25.56 1.95
N GLY A 719 -12.51 -25.14 0.70
CA GLY A 719 -12.45 -26.04 -0.46
C GLY A 719 -13.82 -26.40 -1.04
N GLU A 720 -14.85 -25.61 -0.75
CA GLU A 720 -16.20 -25.81 -1.28
C GLU A 720 -16.23 -25.56 -2.80
N ASN A 721 -16.89 -26.45 -3.56
CA ASN A 721 -16.99 -26.30 -5.02
C ASN A 721 -17.88 -25.11 -5.40
N ASP A 722 -17.36 -24.20 -6.24
CA ASP A 722 -18.21 -23.33 -7.06
C ASP A 722 -19.15 -24.24 -7.89
N ARG A 723 -20.42 -23.86 -8.09
CA ARG A 723 -21.51 -24.65 -8.72
C ARG A 723 -21.28 -25.08 -10.21
N GLY A 724 -20.03 -25.23 -10.65
CA GLY A 724 -19.61 -25.58 -12.02
C GLY A 724 -18.80 -26.87 -12.17
N GLY A 725 -18.77 -27.75 -11.17
CA GLY A 725 -18.42 -29.17 -11.39
C GLY A 725 -16.96 -29.56 -11.69
N GLN A 726 -15.98 -28.67 -11.52
CA GLN A 726 -14.57 -29.05 -11.53
C GLN A 726 -13.95 -28.93 -10.13
N ARG A 727 -13.67 -30.08 -9.49
CA ARG A 727 -12.77 -30.16 -8.34
C ARG A 727 -11.40 -29.62 -8.78
N ARG A 728 -11.02 -28.44 -8.31
CA ARG A 728 -9.60 -28.05 -8.25
C ARG A 728 -9.13 -28.18 -6.81
N GLU A 729 -7.96 -28.76 -6.67
CA GLU A 729 -7.25 -29.02 -5.41
C GLU A 729 -6.87 -27.68 -4.76
N ASN A 730 -7.72 -27.13 -3.89
CA ASN A 730 -7.23 -26.15 -2.93
C ASN A 730 -6.41 -26.91 -1.88
N GLU A 731 -5.12 -26.59 -1.75
CA GLU A 731 -4.15 -27.31 -0.93
C GLU A 731 -4.25 -27.01 0.58
N PHE A 732 -5.26 -26.26 1.03
CA PHE A 732 -5.37 -25.90 2.44
C PHE A 732 -5.70 -27.13 3.29
N ILE A 733 -4.89 -27.35 4.33
CA ILE A 733 -5.05 -28.47 5.26
C ILE A 733 -5.26 -27.89 6.66
N HIS A 734 -6.52 -27.64 7.02
CA HIS A 734 -6.91 -27.19 8.35
C HIS A 734 -8.24 -27.82 8.80
N LEU A 735 -8.58 -27.67 10.08
CA LEU A 735 -9.72 -28.33 10.72
C LEU A 735 -11.10 -28.08 10.08
N TYR A 736 -11.23 -27.07 9.22
CA TYR A 736 -12.49 -26.67 8.59
C TYR A 736 -12.47 -26.80 7.06
N SER A 737 -11.35 -27.27 6.50
CA SER A 737 -11.22 -27.56 5.07
C SER A 737 -11.68 -28.98 4.75
N ASP A 738 -12.27 -29.21 3.58
CA ASP A 738 -12.68 -30.53 3.12
C ASP A 738 -11.52 -31.53 3.21
N LYS A 739 -10.32 -31.13 2.77
CA LYS A 739 -9.14 -31.99 2.81
C LYS A 739 -8.67 -32.30 4.23
N GLY A 740 -8.71 -31.31 5.13
CA GLY A 740 -8.37 -31.52 6.54
C GLY A 740 -9.37 -32.44 7.23
N ILE A 741 -10.66 -32.34 6.92
CA ILE A 741 -11.71 -33.21 7.47
C ILE A 741 -11.49 -34.66 6.99
N GLU A 742 -11.25 -34.86 5.69
CA GLU A 742 -10.91 -36.18 5.15
C GLU A 742 -9.69 -36.77 5.88
N LEU A 743 -8.61 -36.01 5.98
CA LEU A 743 -7.36 -36.47 6.59
C LEU A 743 -7.50 -36.76 8.09
N PHE A 744 -8.31 -35.97 8.81
CA PHE A 744 -8.64 -36.22 10.21
C PHE A 744 -9.32 -37.59 10.36
N PHE A 745 -10.36 -37.86 9.57
CA PHE A 745 -11.09 -39.12 9.66
C PHE A 745 -10.24 -40.30 9.20
N GLU A 746 -9.47 -40.17 8.11
CA GLU A 746 -8.54 -41.21 7.66
C GLU A 746 -7.57 -41.59 8.78
N THR A 747 -6.97 -40.60 9.43
CA THR A 747 -6.03 -40.83 10.52
C THR A 747 -6.67 -41.51 11.72
N MET A 748 -7.90 -41.09 12.09
CA MET A 748 -8.65 -41.72 13.17
C MET A 748 -8.97 -43.19 12.86
N TYR A 749 -9.46 -43.50 11.66
CA TYR A 749 -9.76 -44.87 11.25
C TYR A 749 -8.50 -45.73 11.18
N GLU A 750 -7.41 -45.20 10.62
CA GLU A 750 -6.14 -45.91 10.58
C GLU A 750 -5.62 -46.21 11.99
N TRP A 751 -5.65 -45.24 12.90
CA TRP A 751 -5.26 -45.46 14.29
C TRP A 751 -6.09 -46.55 14.96
N VAL A 752 -7.43 -46.52 14.82
CA VAL A 752 -8.31 -47.57 15.38
C VAL A 752 -7.99 -48.94 14.77
N GLY A 753 -7.62 -48.98 13.50
CA GLY A 753 -7.22 -50.21 12.82
C GLY A 753 -5.90 -50.81 13.30
N THR A 754 -5.04 -50.04 13.99
CA THR A 754 -3.82 -50.56 14.64
C THR A 754 -4.09 -51.23 15.99
N LEU A 755 -5.27 -51.01 16.58
CA LEU A 755 -5.61 -51.57 17.88
C LEU A 755 -6.05 -53.04 17.76
N PRO A 756 -5.75 -53.88 18.78
CA PRO A 756 -6.29 -55.24 18.82
C PRO A 756 -7.83 -55.26 18.72
N PRO A 757 -8.42 -56.21 17.97
CA PRO A 757 -9.87 -56.28 17.77
C PRO A 757 -10.68 -56.34 19.07
N TYR A 758 -11.90 -55.80 19.06
CA TYR A 758 -12.80 -55.82 20.21
C TYR A 758 -13.05 -57.26 20.70
N LYS A 759 -13.00 -57.49 22.01
CA LYS A 759 -13.31 -58.79 22.62
C LYS A 759 -14.32 -58.60 23.75
N ARG A 760 -15.45 -59.32 23.69
CA ARG A 760 -16.37 -59.40 24.83
C ARG A 760 -15.73 -60.30 25.88
N VAL A 761 -15.30 -59.71 27.00
CA VAL A 761 -14.55 -60.42 28.03
C VAL A 761 -15.49 -61.10 29.05
N THR A 762 -15.27 -62.39 29.34
CA THR A 762 -15.78 -63.11 30.51
C THR A 762 -15.03 -62.71 31.78
N LEU A 763 -15.63 -62.90 32.97
CA LEU A 763 -15.39 -62.17 34.23
C LEU A 763 -13.94 -61.97 34.75
N ASN A 764 -12.87 -62.47 34.11
CA ASN A 764 -11.47 -62.37 34.59
C ASN A 764 -10.39 -62.07 33.50
N ALA A 765 -10.71 -61.69 32.26
CA ALA A 765 -9.67 -61.34 31.26
C ALA A 765 -9.32 -59.84 31.24
N GLN A 766 -8.07 -59.50 30.91
CA GLN A 766 -7.68 -58.10 30.71
C GLN A 766 -8.26 -57.58 29.39
N LYS A 767 -9.09 -56.53 29.46
CA LYS A 767 -9.65 -55.88 28.26
C LYS A 767 -8.53 -55.19 27.47
N ASN A 768 -8.56 -55.34 26.15
CA ASN A 768 -7.67 -54.57 25.28
C ASN A 768 -8.16 -53.12 25.15
N ARG A 769 -7.28 -52.25 24.64
CA ARG A 769 -7.50 -50.80 24.60
C ARG A 769 -8.78 -50.39 23.86
N LEU A 770 -9.07 -50.99 22.71
CA LEU A 770 -10.30 -50.71 21.96
C LEU A 770 -11.56 -51.15 22.72
N THR A 771 -11.51 -52.31 23.39
CA THR A 771 -12.63 -52.80 24.21
C THR A 771 -12.93 -51.86 25.37
N LEU A 772 -11.89 -51.32 26.02
CA LEU A 772 -12.06 -50.33 27.10
C LEU A 772 -12.73 -49.05 26.59
N LEU A 773 -12.24 -48.49 25.47
CA LEU A 773 -12.80 -47.27 24.87
C LEU A 773 -14.28 -47.43 24.51
N VAL A 774 -14.64 -48.52 23.83
CA VAL A 774 -16.03 -48.79 23.43
C VAL A 774 -16.93 -48.97 24.65
N ASP A 775 -16.50 -49.76 25.64
CA ASP A 775 -17.30 -50.03 26.83
C ASP A 775 -17.47 -48.78 27.72
N GLU A 776 -16.45 -47.93 27.83
CA GLU A 776 -16.51 -46.67 28.58
C GLU A 776 -17.40 -45.63 27.90
N ALA A 777 -17.28 -45.46 26.59
CA ALA A 777 -18.16 -44.58 25.80
C ALA A 777 -19.63 -45.01 25.94
N LEU A 778 -19.90 -46.31 25.86
CA LEU A 778 -21.24 -46.87 26.06
C LEU A 778 -21.74 -46.70 27.50
N LYS A 779 -20.86 -46.84 28.50
CA LYS A 779 -21.21 -46.57 29.90
C LYS A 779 -21.59 -45.10 30.12
N LYS A 780 -20.86 -44.15 29.52
CA LYS A 780 -21.18 -42.70 29.56
C LYS A 780 -22.51 -42.41 28.88
N TYR A 781 -22.76 -43.02 27.72
CA TYR A 781 -24.03 -42.96 27.00
C TYR A 781 -25.20 -43.48 27.85
N GLU A 782 -25.09 -44.69 28.40
CA GLU A 782 -26.16 -45.31 29.21
C GLU A 782 -26.43 -44.58 30.52
N ALA A 783 -25.42 -43.96 31.13
CA ALA A 783 -25.58 -43.15 32.33
C ALA A 783 -26.51 -41.94 32.09
N LYS A 784 -26.47 -41.34 30.89
CA LYS A 784 -27.36 -40.22 30.51
C LYS A 784 -28.76 -40.66 30.10
N LEU A 785 -28.94 -41.91 29.65
CA LEU A 785 -30.25 -42.48 29.35
C LEU A 785 -31.10 -42.75 30.61
N ARG A 786 -30.46 -42.89 31.79
CA ARG A 786 -31.15 -43.18 33.06
C ARG A 786 -32.21 -42.13 33.46
N PHE A 787 -32.17 -40.92 32.88
CA PHE A 787 -33.15 -39.85 33.14
C PHE A 787 -34.19 -39.65 32.01
N SER A 788 -34.10 -40.36 30.88
CA SER A 788 -35.00 -40.24 29.71
C SER A 788 -35.80 -41.52 29.41
N PHE A 789 -36.14 -42.28 30.46
CA PHE A 789 -36.48 -43.71 30.42
C PHE A 789 -37.77 -44.13 29.68
N ILE A 790 -38.50 -43.24 29.00
CA ILE A 790 -39.82 -43.60 28.43
C ILE A 790 -39.77 -43.81 26.90
N TRP A 791 -38.75 -43.35 26.16
CA TRP A 791 -38.86 -43.30 24.67
C TRP A 791 -37.63 -43.73 23.84
N SER A 792 -36.50 -44.16 24.42
CA SER A 792 -35.29 -44.47 23.62
C SER A 792 -34.59 -45.78 24.03
N ALA A 793 -34.49 -46.74 23.09
CA ALA A 793 -33.76 -47.99 23.27
C ALA A 793 -32.22 -47.78 23.26
N SER A 794 -31.49 -48.49 24.12
CA SER A 794 -30.01 -48.44 24.14
C SER A 794 -29.41 -49.09 22.90
N ARG A 795 -28.44 -48.43 22.25
CA ARG A 795 -27.67 -48.96 21.12
C ARG A 795 -26.51 -49.88 21.53
N LYS A 796 -26.39 -50.23 22.81
CA LYS A 796 -25.24 -50.99 23.33
C LYS A 796 -25.06 -52.35 22.65
N GLU A 797 -26.11 -53.16 22.54
CA GLU A 797 -25.96 -54.49 21.92
C GLU A 797 -25.71 -54.36 20.41
N GLU A 798 -26.31 -53.38 19.74
CA GLU A 798 -26.03 -53.05 18.32
C GLU A 798 -24.54 -52.75 18.12
N ILE A 799 -24.00 -51.79 18.88
CA ILE A 799 -22.61 -51.33 18.74
C ILE A 799 -21.63 -52.46 19.11
N THR A 800 -21.84 -53.14 20.24
CA THR A 800 -20.96 -54.23 20.68
C THR A 800 -21.01 -55.47 19.78
N THR A 801 -22.13 -55.73 19.10
CA THR A 801 -22.23 -56.78 18.06
C THR A 801 -21.49 -56.34 16.80
N CYS A 802 -21.66 -55.09 16.36
CA CYS A 802 -20.95 -54.54 15.21
C CYS A 802 -19.42 -54.61 15.36
N PHE A 803 -18.88 -54.25 16.53
CA PHE A 803 -17.44 -54.35 16.83
C PHE A 803 -16.93 -55.79 17.00
N ARG A 804 -17.81 -56.74 17.31
CA ARG A 804 -17.45 -58.17 17.42
C ARG A 804 -17.33 -58.82 16.05
N ASP A 805 -18.26 -58.50 15.16
CA ASP A 805 -18.45 -59.25 13.92
C ASP A 805 -17.69 -58.64 12.73
N LYS A 806 -17.19 -57.41 12.86
CA LYS A 806 -16.52 -56.66 11.79
C LYS A 806 -15.15 -56.16 12.20
N ASN A 807 -14.30 -55.85 11.22
CA ASN A 807 -13.01 -55.18 11.47
C ASN A 807 -13.23 -53.84 12.18
N SER A 808 -12.34 -53.47 13.11
CA SER A 808 -12.44 -52.26 13.95
C SER A 808 -12.71 -50.98 13.16
N ARG A 809 -12.11 -50.82 11.97
CA ARG A 809 -12.35 -49.64 11.09
C ARG A 809 -13.80 -49.60 10.58
N MET A 810 -14.24 -50.73 10.02
CA MET A 810 -15.59 -50.91 9.48
C MET A 810 -16.66 -50.80 10.57
N ALA A 811 -16.40 -51.39 11.74
CA ALA A 811 -17.32 -51.36 12.87
C ALA A 811 -17.52 -49.93 13.39
N LEU A 812 -16.45 -49.15 13.49
CA LEU A 812 -16.53 -47.74 13.87
C LEU A 812 -17.30 -46.91 12.85
N ALA A 813 -17.02 -47.10 11.56
CA ALA A 813 -17.73 -46.39 10.48
C ALA A 813 -19.24 -46.69 10.49
N LEU A 814 -19.61 -47.96 10.60
CA LEU A 814 -21.02 -48.37 10.67
C LEU A 814 -21.70 -47.87 11.95
N THR A 815 -20.99 -47.84 13.08
CA THR A 815 -21.50 -47.27 14.33
C THR A 815 -21.88 -45.80 14.17
N PHE A 816 -21.06 -45.03 13.44
CA PHE A 816 -21.31 -43.63 13.17
C PHE A 816 -22.45 -43.40 12.17
N ILE A 817 -22.49 -44.17 11.08
CA ILE A 817 -23.56 -44.08 10.07
C ILE A 817 -24.92 -44.49 10.64
N ALA A 818 -24.98 -45.58 11.40
CA ALA A 818 -26.23 -46.14 11.93
C ALA A 818 -26.84 -45.34 13.11
N GLY A 819 -26.09 -44.39 13.68
CA GLY A 819 -26.61 -43.61 14.80
C GLY A 819 -27.73 -42.68 14.39
N SER A 820 -28.92 -42.82 14.98
CA SER A 820 -29.96 -41.80 14.86
C SER A 820 -29.47 -40.48 15.45
N ASP A 821 -29.96 -39.33 14.94
CA ASP A 821 -29.59 -38.00 15.46
C ASP A 821 -29.92 -37.82 16.96
N THR A 822 -30.76 -38.71 17.49
CA THR A 822 -31.18 -38.76 18.90
C THR A 822 -30.25 -39.56 19.83
N SER A 823 -29.26 -40.31 19.30
CA SER A 823 -28.35 -41.12 20.13
C SER A 823 -26.97 -40.46 20.28
N THR A 824 -26.58 -40.16 21.52
CA THR A 824 -25.26 -39.58 21.83
C THR A 824 -24.14 -40.62 21.92
N ALA A 825 -24.41 -41.91 21.66
CA ALA A 825 -23.42 -42.98 21.74
C ALA A 825 -22.24 -42.76 20.78
N SER A 826 -22.53 -42.35 19.54
CA SER A 826 -21.51 -42.04 18.53
C SER A 826 -20.65 -40.83 18.94
N GLN A 827 -21.25 -39.83 19.59
CA GLN A 827 -20.56 -38.62 20.05
C GLN A 827 -19.58 -38.95 21.18
N HIS A 828 -20.02 -39.73 22.17
CA HIS A 828 -19.16 -40.19 23.27
C HIS A 828 -17.99 -41.03 22.75
N LEU A 829 -18.25 -41.95 21.82
CA LEU A 829 -17.20 -42.80 21.24
C LEU A 829 -16.19 -41.99 20.41
N PHE A 830 -16.67 -41.03 19.60
CA PHE A 830 -15.81 -40.15 18.82
C PHE A 830 -14.85 -39.34 19.71
N ILE A 831 -15.37 -38.70 20.76
CA ILE A 831 -14.56 -37.90 21.69
C ILE A 831 -13.56 -38.77 22.46
N ASP A 832 -13.97 -39.94 22.94
CA ASP A 832 -13.08 -40.84 23.68
C ASP A 832 -11.91 -41.32 22.79
N ILE A 833 -12.16 -41.61 21.50
CA ILE A 833 -11.11 -41.97 20.53
C ILE A 833 -10.16 -40.79 20.29
N VAL A 834 -10.68 -39.58 20.04
CA VAL A 834 -9.85 -38.38 19.81
C VAL A 834 -8.96 -38.09 21.01
N ASN A 835 -9.50 -38.18 22.22
CA ASN A 835 -8.75 -37.96 23.45
C ASN A 835 -7.66 -39.01 23.64
N GLU A 836 -7.93 -40.27 23.31
CA GLU A 836 -6.96 -41.35 23.41
C GLU A 836 -5.81 -41.20 22.39
N ILE A 837 -6.11 -40.75 21.16
CA ILE A 837 -5.08 -40.40 20.16
C ILE A 837 -4.20 -39.25 20.67
N LYS A 838 -4.79 -38.24 21.31
CA LYS A 838 -4.01 -37.14 21.93
C LYS A 838 -3.09 -37.64 23.04
N GLN A 839 -3.51 -38.62 23.84
CA GLN A 839 -2.64 -39.24 24.84
C GLN A 839 -1.45 -39.97 24.19
N ASP A 840 -1.65 -40.61 23.04
CA ASP A 840 -0.54 -41.21 22.27
C ASP A 840 0.41 -40.14 21.72
N LEU A 841 -0.11 -39.00 21.28
CA LEU A 841 0.71 -37.88 20.79
C LEU A 841 1.56 -37.24 21.90
N LEU A 842 1.10 -37.26 23.15
CA LEU A 842 1.90 -36.84 24.30
C LEU A 842 3.05 -37.82 24.57
N LYS A 843 2.82 -39.12 24.40
CA LYS A 843 3.83 -40.18 24.59
C LYS A 843 4.80 -40.30 23.42
N ASN A 844 4.35 -40.00 22.21
CA ASN A 844 5.14 -40.05 20.99
C ASN A 844 4.97 -38.75 20.17
N PRO A 845 5.71 -37.68 20.52
CA PRO A 845 5.63 -36.41 19.81
C PRO A 845 6.01 -36.49 18.32
N GLY A 846 6.76 -37.53 17.90
CA GLY A 846 7.14 -37.75 16.50
C GLY A 846 5.96 -37.97 15.57
N LEU A 847 4.83 -38.47 16.08
CA LEU A 847 3.58 -38.63 15.32
C LEU A 847 3.00 -37.29 14.83
N LYS A 848 3.33 -36.17 15.49
CA LYS A 848 2.89 -34.82 15.06
C LYS A 848 3.46 -34.38 13.71
N LYS A 849 4.48 -35.07 13.19
CA LYS A 849 4.98 -34.84 11.82
C LYS A 849 3.99 -35.28 10.74
N ASN A 850 3.05 -36.18 11.06
CA ASN A 850 1.97 -36.54 10.16
C ASN A 850 0.84 -35.48 10.27
N PRO A 851 0.41 -34.86 9.16
CA PRO A 851 -0.53 -33.75 9.22
C PRO A 851 -1.89 -34.13 9.81
N GLY A 852 -2.35 -35.38 9.65
CA GLY A 852 -3.61 -35.83 10.22
C GLY A 852 -3.59 -35.96 11.75
N TYR A 853 -2.48 -36.44 12.31
CA TYR A 853 -2.30 -36.43 13.77
C TYR A 853 -2.15 -35.01 14.32
N ASN A 854 -1.55 -34.09 13.57
CA ASN A 854 -1.47 -32.68 13.95
C ASN A 854 -2.87 -32.00 13.98
N LEU A 855 -3.75 -32.35 13.02
CA LEU A 855 -5.14 -31.92 13.03
C LEU A 855 -5.87 -32.46 14.27
N ILE A 856 -5.73 -33.75 14.58
CA ILE A 856 -6.33 -34.35 15.79
C ILE A 856 -5.80 -33.69 17.07
N ASN A 857 -4.51 -33.33 17.13
CA ASN A 857 -3.93 -32.59 18.25
C ASN A 857 -4.57 -31.20 18.42
N SER A 858 -4.88 -30.53 17.31
CA SER A 858 -5.42 -29.17 17.26
C SER A 858 -6.93 -29.11 17.48
N PHE A 859 -7.64 -30.24 17.37
CA PHE A 859 -9.08 -30.33 17.63
C PHE A 859 -9.40 -29.92 19.07
N SER A 860 -10.37 -29.04 19.27
CA SER A 860 -10.90 -28.63 20.56
C SER A 860 -12.34 -29.10 20.71
N GLU A 861 -12.66 -29.81 21.80
CA GLU A 861 -14.03 -30.31 22.03
C GLU A 861 -15.06 -29.17 22.13
N SER A 862 -14.68 -28.03 22.72
CA SER A 862 -15.57 -26.88 22.88
C SER A 862 -15.83 -26.11 21.57
N GLU A 863 -14.97 -26.27 20.56
CA GLU A 863 -15.04 -25.49 19.32
C GLU A 863 -15.42 -26.34 18.10
N ASN A 864 -14.88 -27.55 17.99
CA ASN A 864 -14.95 -28.35 16.76
C ASN A 864 -15.94 -29.51 16.82
N LYS A 865 -16.37 -29.93 18.01
CA LYS A 865 -17.13 -31.18 18.20
C LYS A 865 -18.38 -31.25 17.34
N ASP A 866 -19.22 -30.22 17.38
CA ASP A 866 -20.50 -30.26 16.67
C ASP A 866 -20.28 -30.24 15.14
N PHE A 867 -19.34 -29.42 14.66
CA PHE A 867 -18.95 -29.34 13.24
C PHE A 867 -18.46 -30.68 12.66
N TYR A 868 -17.58 -31.39 13.40
CA TYR A 868 -17.09 -32.71 12.98
C TYR A 868 -18.15 -33.79 13.12
N PHE A 869 -18.99 -33.71 14.14
CA PHE A 869 -20.03 -34.69 14.37
C PHE A 869 -21.13 -34.65 13.29
N GLU A 870 -21.54 -33.46 12.85
CA GLU A 870 -22.47 -33.28 11.71
C GLU A 870 -21.92 -33.94 10.43
N ARG A 871 -20.61 -33.82 10.19
CA ARG A 871 -19.93 -34.37 9.00
C ARG A 871 -19.54 -35.83 9.13
N LEU A 872 -19.61 -36.40 10.33
CA LEU A 872 -19.19 -37.76 10.63
C LEU A 872 -19.91 -38.80 9.75
N LYS A 873 -21.20 -38.56 9.47
CA LYS A 873 -22.05 -39.43 8.64
C LYS A 873 -21.92 -39.19 7.14
N THR A 874 -21.65 -37.95 6.74
CA THR A 874 -21.64 -37.52 5.34
C THR A 874 -20.24 -37.46 4.72
N CYS A 875 -19.20 -37.69 5.52
CA CYS A 875 -17.82 -37.73 5.04
C CYS A 875 -17.59 -38.96 4.14
N SER A 876 -16.99 -38.72 2.97
CA SER A 876 -16.61 -39.74 1.98
C SER A 876 -15.72 -40.84 2.58
N VAL A 877 -14.86 -40.48 3.55
CA VAL A 877 -13.97 -41.41 4.26
C VAL A 877 -14.77 -42.38 5.12
N THR A 878 -15.76 -41.90 5.88
CA THR A 878 -16.63 -42.75 6.71
C THR A 878 -17.40 -43.74 5.83
N GLU A 879 -17.96 -43.27 4.71
CA GLU A 879 -18.67 -44.11 3.74
C GLU A 879 -17.75 -45.19 3.16
N LYS A 880 -16.55 -44.81 2.70
CA LYS A 880 -15.53 -45.74 2.21
C LYS A 880 -15.15 -46.78 3.28
N MET A 881 -14.96 -46.36 4.52
CA MET A 881 -14.59 -47.26 5.62
C MET A 881 -15.73 -48.20 6.01
N SER A 882 -16.99 -47.82 5.81
CA SER A 882 -18.15 -48.70 6.05
C SER A 882 -18.21 -49.91 5.11
N HIS A 883 -17.53 -49.82 3.96
CA HIS A 883 -17.36 -50.89 2.98
C HIS A 883 -15.97 -51.54 3.03
N TYR A 884 -15.15 -51.21 4.03
CA TYR A 884 -13.78 -51.70 4.13
C TYR A 884 -13.70 -53.23 4.23
N MET A 885 -12.98 -53.85 3.30
CA MET A 885 -12.61 -55.27 3.35
C MET A 885 -11.10 -55.41 3.57
N GLU A 886 -10.71 -56.13 4.60
CA GLU A 886 -9.31 -56.39 4.90
C GLU A 886 -8.71 -57.40 3.91
N ILE A 887 -7.75 -56.96 3.09
CA ILE A 887 -7.03 -57.84 2.16
C ILE A 887 -6.09 -58.73 3.00
N LYS A 888 -6.48 -59.98 3.27
CA LYS A 888 -5.56 -60.96 3.85
C LYS A 888 -4.45 -61.25 2.84
N PRO A 889 -3.17 -61.10 3.19
CA PRO A 889 -2.08 -61.49 2.28
C PRO A 889 -2.18 -63.00 1.99
N LYS A 890 -2.17 -63.37 0.69
CA LYS A 890 -2.00 -64.76 0.24
C LYS A 890 -0.63 -65.22 0.73
N VAL A 891 -0.61 -66.18 1.66
CA VAL A 891 0.60 -66.92 2.02
C VAL A 891 0.96 -67.81 0.83
N THR A 892 1.94 -67.40 0.04
CA THR A 892 2.59 -68.26 -0.96
C THR A 892 3.45 -69.26 -0.18
N LYS A 893 3.01 -70.52 -0.11
CA LYS A 893 3.86 -71.63 0.36
C LYS A 893 5.01 -71.79 -0.65
N LEU A 894 6.23 -71.47 -0.24
CA LEU A 894 7.44 -72.04 -0.84
C LEU A 894 7.48 -73.51 -0.40
N SER A 895 7.46 -74.41 -1.38
CA SER A 895 7.69 -75.83 -1.20
C SER A 895 9.19 -76.07 -1.01
N ASP A 896 9.56 -76.66 0.12
CA ASP A 896 10.83 -77.34 0.31
C ASP A 896 10.86 -78.58 -0.59
N GLU A 897 11.74 -78.59 -1.60
CA GLU A 897 12.25 -79.78 -2.26
C GLU A 897 13.55 -79.40 -2.99
N ALA A 898 14.71 -79.72 -2.39
CA ALA A 898 15.87 -80.30 -3.07
C ALA A 898 17.03 -80.49 -2.09
N GLU A 899 17.42 -81.75 -1.99
CA GLU A 899 18.57 -82.31 -1.28
C GLU A 899 19.92 -81.73 -1.76
N PHE A 900 20.90 -81.81 -0.86
CA PHE A 900 22.34 -82.07 -1.06
C PHE A 900 22.94 -81.89 -2.47
N THR A 901 24.09 -81.19 -2.56
CA THR A 901 25.45 -81.80 -2.57
C THR A 901 26.54 -80.72 -2.69
N LEU A 902 27.68 -80.98 -2.02
CA LEU A 902 28.97 -80.27 -2.05
C LEU A 902 29.48 -79.87 -3.45
N VAL A 903 30.11 -78.70 -3.58
CA VAL A 903 31.57 -78.42 -3.54
C VAL A 903 31.76 -76.92 -3.28
#